data_AF-A0A963HVV6-F1
#
_entry.id   AF-A0A963HVV6-F1
#
_cell.length_a   1.000
_cell.length_b   1.000
_cell.length_c   1.000
_cell.angle_alpha   90.00
_cell.angle_beta   90.00
_cell.angle_gamma   90.00
#
_symmetry.space_group_name_H-M   'P 1'
#
loop_
_entity.id
_entity.type
_entity.pdbx_description
1 polymer ?
#
loop_
_entity_poly.entity_id
_entity_poly.type
_entity_poly.pdbx_seq_one_letter_code
_entity_poly.pdbx_strand_id
1 'polypeptide(L)'
;MRSPWRTLGLPLLCGLWLLPAGGRAEGASLFAQLMTPPGQPVARVTYPIEALVAQLRGQVSANGGEAGDGLPLVLIPLGRSLQRHTAGAAHYFEAPRVVVAVTGEPTRTDRPLLRDRLYLGYHEAAGVLEIISYNDSAGRFEFEIVDDYRDGATPRLRAANRGLCLACHQNDAPIFSRQTWDETSGSPAIARLLAAAGRDFYGLNWRHGVDVANAIDDATDRANLLSVAQTIWQHGCASADRSAAVHCRARLLWRTLLDRLGSPGATTRLADDPALAPLAANWSQRWPDGLPVPNPDIPNRQPFAATLPWQALPTDPAELRRIADVAERFDPLALRAPLGHWHADDWATLPNVIHALGQFIADVDIAALDHALRGAEGMRAESLTLECTRRPRPDREDLDCHHASGLALSARRSADRLKIDRLVLGAGPAHSAQPFRRGADGHFHPTGAAPRTPEGAALRRIEITPERVRALLTDDLAAVRAHVDRLVADTLAGRSDALDDAPLRRAAVLSPLLPMPSEHPAPVPILAERSSPDAPDLAPFYKHCGLCHDSTEAFPPGFLHGDRDTVRAAVDRCAPRMARRLSMWSTPAGQREKAPMPPPATPQAGDIQHSGDLASMRLWLAGRLKATGQNADQLAARPYADLPDCAVF
;
A
#
# COMPACT_ATOMS: atom_id res chain seq x y z
N MET A 1 -37.13 72.35 -15.36
CA MET A 1 -38.60 72.30 -15.12
C MET A 1 -39.04 70.86 -15.35
N ARG A 2 -39.13 70.05 -14.29
CA ARG A 2 -40.37 69.62 -13.61
C ARG A 2 -41.34 68.82 -14.50
N SER A 3 -41.40 67.51 -14.18
CA SER A 3 -42.58 66.61 -14.13
C SER A 3 -43.08 65.98 -15.46
N PRO A 4 -43.85 64.86 -15.46
CA PRO A 4 -43.95 63.71 -14.52
C PRO A 4 -44.17 62.30 -15.16
N TRP A 5 -44.24 61.27 -14.31
CA TRP A 5 -45.04 60.00 -14.38
C TRP A 5 -44.34 58.64 -14.59
N ARG A 6 -44.71 57.74 -13.65
CA ARG A 6 -44.93 56.28 -13.71
C ARG A 6 -43.80 55.32 -13.32
N THR A 7 -43.89 54.96 -12.04
CA THR A 7 -43.60 53.66 -11.44
C THR A 7 -44.23 52.48 -12.20
N LEU A 8 -43.40 51.49 -12.53
CA LEU A 8 -43.76 50.09 -12.78
C LEU A 8 -42.62 49.22 -12.25
N GLY A 9 -42.97 48.24 -11.42
CA GLY A 9 -42.02 47.41 -10.67
C GLY A 9 -41.25 46.42 -11.53
N LEU A 10 -40.04 46.09 -11.08
CA LEU A 10 -39.27 44.93 -11.52
C LEU A 10 -39.12 43.95 -10.34
N PRO A 11 -39.23 42.63 -10.56
CA PRO A 11 -39.21 41.63 -9.50
C PRO A 11 -37.77 41.39 -9.01
N LEU A 12 -37.65 41.10 -7.70
CA LEU A 12 -36.44 40.51 -7.12
C LEU A 12 -36.19 39.13 -7.77
N LEU A 13 -35.17 39.05 -8.62
CA LEU A 13 -34.53 37.79 -8.98
C LEU A 13 -33.52 37.45 -7.89
N CYS A 14 -33.93 36.59 -6.95
CA CYS A 14 -33.00 35.81 -6.13
C CYS A 14 -32.21 34.88 -7.06
N GLY A 15 -30.99 35.25 -7.41
CA GLY A 15 -30.04 34.36 -8.04
C GLY A 15 -29.61 33.29 -7.03
N LEU A 16 -30.23 32.11 -7.09
CA LEU A 16 -29.62 30.89 -6.60
C LEU A 16 -28.31 30.72 -7.36
N TRP A 17 -27.19 30.96 -6.67
CA TRP A 17 -25.91 30.43 -7.10
C TRP A 17 -26.01 28.90 -7.02
N LEU A 18 -26.16 28.28 -8.17
CA LEU A 18 -25.89 26.86 -8.37
C LEU A 18 -24.45 26.61 -7.94
N LEU A 19 -24.27 26.15 -6.70
CA LEU A 19 -23.07 25.44 -6.30
C LEU A 19 -22.89 24.27 -7.29
N PRO A 20 -21.69 24.05 -7.85
CA PRO A 20 -21.44 22.85 -8.63
C PRO A 20 -21.78 21.64 -7.77
N ALA A 21 -22.52 20.69 -8.34
CA ALA A 21 -22.87 19.43 -7.71
C ALA A 21 -21.61 18.81 -7.10
N GLY A 22 -21.72 18.46 -5.81
CA GLY A 22 -20.59 18.22 -4.92
C GLY A 22 -19.56 17.24 -5.45
N GLY A 23 -18.33 17.72 -5.58
CA GLY A 23 -17.18 16.85 -5.35
C GLY A 23 -17.30 16.30 -3.93
N ARG A 24 -17.37 14.97 -3.79
CA ARG A 24 -17.27 14.32 -2.48
C ARG A 24 -15.99 14.84 -1.83
N ALA A 25 -16.09 15.40 -0.61
CA ALA A 25 -14.90 15.72 0.16
C ALA A 25 -14.10 14.40 0.29
N GLU A 26 -12.93 14.33 -0.33
CA GLU A 26 -12.05 13.18 -0.17
C GLU A 26 -11.71 13.10 1.33
N GLY A 27 -12.04 11.97 1.96
CA GLY A 27 -11.79 11.78 3.40
C GLY A 27 -10.31 11.90 3.74
N ALA A 28 -9.97 11.90 5.02
CA ALA A 28 -8.57 11.94 5.44
C ALA A 28 -7.88 10.56 5.35
N SER A 29 -6.55 10.55 5.25
CA SER A 29 -5.76 9.32 5.34
C SER A 29 -5.92 8.63 6.71
N LEU A 30 -5.64 7.34 6.80
CA LEU A 30 -5.66 6.59 8.07
C LEU A 30 -4.70 7.19 9.12
N PHE A 31 -3.55 7.71 8.72
CA PHE A 31 -2.63 8.39 9.63
C PHE A 31 -3.24 9.68 10.18
N ALA A 32 -3.78 10.54 9.32
CA ALA A 32 -4.45 11.76 9.74
C ALA A 32 -5.63 11.46 10.68
N GLN A 33 -6.41 10.42 10.40
CA GLN A 33 -7.49 9.95 11.28
C GLN A 33 -6.97 9.48 12.65
N LEU A 34 -5.90 8.68 12.69
CA LEU A 34 -5.29 8.21 13.94
C LEU A 34 -4.71 9.33 14.80
N MET A 35 -4.14 10.36 14.15
CA MET A 35 -3.52 11.49 14.82
C MET A 35 -4.53 12.57 15.22
N THR A 36 -5.78 12.49 14.75
CA THR A 36 -6.83 13.48 15.06
C THR A 36 -7.74 12.94 16.17
N PRO A 37 -7.66 13.47 17.40
CA PRO A 37 -8.55 13.02 18.46
C PRO A 37 -10.02 13.32 18.09
N PRO A 38 -10.98 12.48 18.54
CA PRO A 38 -12.40 12.71 18.26
C PRO A 38 -12.85 14.13 18.65
N GLY A 39 -13.54 14.80 17.72
CA GLY A 39 -14.06 16.16 17.92
C GLY A 39 -13.02 17.28 17.82
N GLN A 40 -11.76 16.99 17.46
CA GLN A 40 -10.74 18.02 17.26
C GLN A 40 -10.54 18.36 15.77
N PRO A 41 -10.29 19.64 15.44
CA PRO A 41 -10.13 20.09 14.06
C PRO A 41 -8.67 20.02 13.57
N VAL A 42 -7.72 19.51 14.36
CA VAL A 42 -6.29 19.49 14.02
C VAL A 42 -5.66 18.19 14.52
N ALA A 43 -4.85 17.56 13.66
CA ALA A 43 -4.06 16.39 14.01
C ALA A 43 -2.98 16.75 15.05
N ARG A 44 -2.83 15.92 16.08
CA ARG A 44 -1.77 16.00 17.09
C ARG A 44 -0.85 14.81 16.90
N VAL A 45 0.23 15.02 16.16
CA VAL A 45 1.20 13.95 15.90
C VAL A 45 2.01 13.65 17.15
N THR A 46 2.06 12.38 17.54
CA THR A 46 2.81 11.92 18.71
C THR A 46 4.32 12.06 18.48
N TYR A 47 4.99 12.64 19.47
CA TYR A 47 6.44 12.81 19.54
C TYR A 47 6.93 12.33 20.92
N PRO A 48 8.11 11.71 21.03
CA PRO A 48 9.08 11.36 19.97
C PRO A 48 8.72 10.07 19.19
N ILE A 49 9.61 9.65 18.27
CA ILE A 49 9.35 8.53 17.33
C ILE A 49 9.05 7.22 18.06
N GLU A 50 9.71 6.95 19.17
CA GLU A 50 9.48 5.77 20.00
C GLU A 50 8.08 5.76 20.62
N ALA A 51 7.54 6.93 20.97
CA ALA A 51 6.17 7.06 21.48
C ALA A 51 5.15 6.85 20.35
N LEU A 52 5.44 7.37 19.15
CA LEU A 52 4.59 7.14 17.97
C LEU A 52 4.57 5.65 17.58
N VAL A 53 5.73 4.98 17.54
CA VAL A 53 5.82 3.54 17.28
C VAL A 53 5.07 2.75 18.35
N ALA A 54 5.18 3.12 19.62
CA ALA A 54 4.43 2.48 20.70
C ALA A 54 2.90 2.66 20.56
N GLN A 55 2.44 3.84 20.14
CA GLN A 55 1.02 4.09 19.85
C GLN A 55 0.51 3.21 18.71
N LEU A 56 1.27 3.09 17.62
CA LEU A 56 0.94 2.22 16.49
C LEU A 56 0.92 0.75 16.91
N ARG A 57 1.86 0.33 17.76
CA ARG A 57 1.92 -1.04 18.29
C ARG A 57 0.66 -1.39 19.07
N GLY A 58 0.08 -0.42 19.78
CA GLY A 58 -1.20 -0.59 20.47
C GLY A 58 -2.42 -0.79 19.54
N GLN A 59 -2.29 -0.55 18.23
CA GLN A 59 -3.38 -0.77 17.26
C GLN A 59 -3.36 -2.18 16.65
N VAL A 60 -2.22 -2.88 16.67
CA VAL A 60 -2.02 -4.14 15.95
C VAL A 60 -1.77 -5.32 16.88
N SER A 61 -2.12 -6.52 16.41
CA SER A 61 -1.88 -7.78 17.12
C SER A 61 -0.39 -8.14 17.05
N ALA A 62 0.19 -8.43 18.22
CA ALA A 62 1.56 -8.96 18.31
C ALA A 62 1.68 -10.39 17.77
N ASN A 63 0.55 -11.11 17.62
CA ASN A 63 0.49 -12.45 17.08
C ASN A 63 -0.13 -12.38 15.68
N GLY A 64 0.67 -12.13 14.65
CA GLY A 64 0.16 -12.05 13.27
C GLY A 64 1.07 -11.39 12.23
N GLY A 65 2.15 -10.71 12.63
CA GLY A 65 3.12 -10.14 11.68
C GLY A 65 4.08 -11.20 11.13
N GLU A 66 4.46 -11.08 9.86
CA GLU A 66 5.46 -11.95 9.20
C GLU A 66 6.86 -11.83 9.82
N ALA A 67 7.15 -10.70 10.49
CA ALA A 67 8.32 -10.52 11.34
C ALA A 67 7.91 -9.88 12.68
N GLY A 68 8.04 -10.63 13.78
CA GLY A 68 7.91 -10.10 15.15
C GLY A 68 6.52 -9.57 15.51
N ASP A 69 6.47 -8.30 15.92
CA ASP A 69 5.35 -7.64 16.61
C ASP A 69 4.37 -6.91 15.66
N GLY A 70 4.48 -7.13 14.35
CA GLY A 70 3.61 -6.50 13.34
C GLY A 70 4.01 -5.07 12.96
N LEU A 71 5.18 -4.59 13.41
CA LEU A 71 5.75 -3.28 13.06
C LEU A 71 7.24 -3.40 12.71
N PRO A 72 7.59 -4.10 11.61
CA PRO A 72 8.96 -4.20 11.18
C PRO A 72 9.56 -2.81 10.92
N LEU A 73 10.81 -2.67 11.37
CA LEU A 73 11.55 -1.41 11.32
C LEU A 73 12.99 -1.69 10.92
N VAL A 74 13.51 -0.88 10.00
CA VAL A 74 14.93 -0.93 9.60
C VAL A 74 15.57 0.45 9.66
N LEU A 75 16.89 0.48 9.82
CA LEU A 75 17.70 1.69 9.67
C LEU A 75 18.39 1.68 8.31
N ILE A 76 18.39 2.81 7.60
CA ILE A 76 19.00 2.97 6.28
C ILE A 76 19.92 4.22 6.30
N PRO A 77 21.22 4.07 6.59
CA PRO A 77 22.17 5.19 6.69
C PRO A 77 22.54 5.78 5.33
N LEU A 78 22.81 4.91 4.34
CA LEU A 78 23.17 5.29 2.97
C LEU A 78 21.95 5.06 2.08
N GLY A 79 20.86 5.75 2.36
CA GLY A 79 19.57 5.53 1.71
C GLY A 79 19.42 6.20 0.34
N ARG A 80 18.26 5.99 -0.26
CA ARG A 80 17.84 6.58 -1.55
C ARG A 80 16.68 7.56 -1.40
N SER A 81 16.31 7.92 -0.17
CA SER A 81 15.22 8.85 0.12
C SER A 81 15.55 10.27 -0.35
N LEU A 82 14.52 11.12 -0.32
CA LEU A 82 14.69 12.56 -0.55
C LEU A 82 15.62 13.16 0.51
N GLN A 83 15.43 12.80 1.78
CA GLN A 83 16.22 13.35 2.90
C GLN A 83 17.65 12.82 3.04
N ARG A 84 18.12 11.92 2.15
CA ARG A 84 19.37 11.16 2.32
C ARG A 84 20.64 11.99 2.53
N HIS A 85 20.65 13.27 2.17
CA HIS A 85 21.83 14.13 2.32
C HIS A 85 21.79 15.03 3.57
N THR A 86 20.67 15.06 4.31
CA THR A 86 20.45 16.01 5.41
C THR A 86 21.39 15.81 6.60
N ALA A 87 21.74 14.55 6.93
CA ALA A 87 22.74 14.27 7.96
C ALA A 87 24.15 14.75 7.57
N GLY A 88 24.45 14.88 6.27
CA GLY A 88 25.80 15.08 5.77
C GLY A 88 26.64 13.80 5.85
N ALA A 89 27.65 13.69 4.98
CA ALA A 89 28.38 12.43 4.77
C ALA A 89 29.17 11.93 5.99
N ALA A 90 29.49 12.82 6.93
CA ALA A 90 30.13 12.45 8.19
C ALA A 90 29.18 11.75 9.18
N HIS A 91 27.87 11.92 9.04
CA HIS A 91 26.87 11.51 10.04
C HIS A 91 25.85 10.50 9.52
N TYR A 92 26.07 9.88 8.34
CA TYR A 92 25.13 8.91 7.77
C TYR A 92 24.80 7.75 8.73
N PHE A 93 25.79 7.27 9.49
CA PHE A 93 25.62 6.19 10.46
C PHE A 93 25.22 6.67 11.86
N GLU A 94 25.34 7.97 12.12
CA GLU A 94 24.86 8.57 13.36
C GLU A 94 23.36 8.85 13.25
N ALA A 95 22.89 9.46 12.17
CA ALA A 95 21.48 9.80 11.96
C ALA A 95 20.89 9.05 10.74
N PRO A 96 20.79 7.71 10.76
CA PRO A 96 20.21 6.94 9.67
C PRO A 96 18.70 7.21 9.55
N ARG A 97 18.16 7.05 8.35
CA ARG A 97 16.71 7.06 8.16
C ARG A 97 16.10 5.82 8.81
N VAL A 98 15.08 6.02 9.64
CA VAL A 98 14.25 4.95 10.16
C VAL A 98 13.12 4.70 9.18
N VAL A 99 12.90 3.44 8.78
CA VAL A 99 11.74 3.04 7.95
C VAL A 99 10.90 2.06 8.74
N VAL A 100 9.59 2.31 8.81
CA VAL A 100 8.62 1.47 9.52
C VAL A 100 7.48 1.12 8.58
N ALA A 101 7.04 -0.13 8.59
CA ALA A 101 5.81 -0.56 7.93
C ALA A 101 4.86 -1.19 8.96
N VAL A 102 3.56 -1.04 8.77
CA VAL A 102 2.57 -1.76 9.57
C VAL A 102 2.17 -3.06 8.87
N THR A 103 2.51 -4.19 9.46
CA THR A 103 2.21 -5.54 8.91
C THR A 103 1.26 -6.35 9.79
N GLY A 104 1.04 -5.91 11.03
CA GLY A 104 0.13 -6.56 11.97
C GLY A 104 -1.35 -6.26 11.71
N GLU A 105 -2.19 -7.27 11.89
CA GLU A 105 -3.65 -7.16 11.87
C GLU A 105 -4.19 -6.35 13.05
N PRO A 106 -5.35 -5.66 12.92
CA PRO A 106 -6.00 -5.00 14.05
C PRO A 106 -6.41 -6.00 15.14
N THR A 107 -6.33 -5.59 16.40
CA THR A 107 -6.70 -6.43 17.55
C THR A 107 -8.21 -6.60 17.75
N ARG A 108 -9.02 -5.69 17.17
CA ARG A 108 -10.48 -5.65 17.31
C ARG A 108 -11.12 -5.11 16.03
N THR A 109 -12.37 -5.48 15.79
CA THR A 109 -13.12 -5.08 14.59
C THR A 109 -13.33 -3.55 14.50
N ASP A 110 -13.41 -2.85 15.63
CA ASP A 110 -13.59 -1.40 15.72
C ASP A 110 -12.31 -0.56 15.54
N ARG A 111 -11.17 -1.20 15.28
CA ARG A 111 -9.90 -0.54 14.99
C ARG A 111 -9.71 -0.36 13.47
N PRO A 112 -8.99 0.67 13.02
CA PRO A 112 -8.63 0.81 11.62
C PRO A 112 -7.73 -0.34 11.17
N LEU A 113 -7.88 -0.77 9.91
CA LEU A 113 -7.00 -1.75 9.29
C LEU A 113 -5.75 -1.03 8.78
N LEU A 114 -4.67 -1.07 9.56
CA LEU A 114 -3.41 -0.39 9.22
C LEU A 114 -2.43 -1.29 8.44
N ARG A 115 -2.63 -2.61 8.51
CA ARG A 115 -1.83 -3.60 7.79
C ARG A 115 -1.73 -3.25 6.31
N ASP A 116 -0.48 -3.16 5.83
CA ASP A 116 -0.08 -2.85 4.46
C ASP A 116 -0.62 -1.50 3.96
N ARG A 117 -1.00 -0.60 4.89
CA ARG A 117 -1.69 0.67 4.60
C ARG A 117 -1.01 1.88 5.23
N LEU A 118 0.00 1.69 6.08
CA LEU A 118 0.71 2.77 6.73
C LEU A 118 2.22 2.50 6.78
N TYR A 119 2.99 3.48 6.29
CA TYR A 119 4.45 3.43 6.23
C TYR A 119 5.03 4.77 6.68
N LEU A 120 6.12 4.72 7.43
CA LEU A 120 6.80 5.90 7.98
C LEU A 120 8.27 5.92 7.57
N GLY A 121 8.78 7.10 7.24
CA GLY A 121 10.20 7.38 7.08
C GLY A 121 10.61 8.53 8.00
N TYR A 122 11.33 8.25 9.08
CA TYR A 122 11.81 9.28 10.01
C TYR A 122 13.27 9.62 9.77
N HIS A 123 13.58 10.92 9.73
CA HIS A 123 14.94 11.43 9.59
C HIS A 123 15.23 12.54 10.61
N GLU A 124 15.99 12.22 11.66
CA GLU A 124 16.31 13.13 12.77
C GLU A 124 17.00 14.41 12.30
N ALA A 125 18.04 14.29 11.47
CA ALA A 125 18.78 15.46 10.96
C ALA A 125 17.91 16.43 10.15
N ALA A 126 16.82 15.94 9.55
CA ALA A 126 15.87 16.77 8.82
C ALA A 126 14.75 17.31 9.75
N GLY A 127 14.53 16.69 10.91
CA GLY A 127 13.37 16.96 11.75
C GLY A 127 12.04 16.65 11.05
N VAL A 128 12.02 15.62 10.21
CA VAL A 128 10.89 15.29 9.32
C VAL A 128 10.47 13.82 9.48
N LEU A 129 9.15 13.60 9.46
CA LEU A 129 8.52 12.30 9.23
C LEU A 129 7.83 12.31 7.86
N GLU A 130 8.18 11.35 7.00
CA GLU A 130 7.53 11.06 5.73
C GLU A 130 6.48 9.97 5.95
N ILE A 131 5.25 10.16 5.47
CA ILE A 131 4.15 9.21 5.68
C ILE A 131 3.53 8.84 4.34
N ILE A 132 3.33 7.54 4.15
CA ILE A 132 2.49 6.98 3.09
C ILE A 132 1.35 6.25 3.79
N SER A 133 0.13 6.77 3.64
CA SER A 133 -1.04 6.27 4.36
C SER A 133 -2.22 6.09 3.41
N TYR A 134 -2.90 4.94 3.50
CA TYR A 134 -4.10 4.70 2.72
C TYR A 134 -5.24 5.63 3.14
N ASN A 135 -6.08 6.02 2.17
CA ASN A 135 -7.29 6.81 2.36
C ASN A 135 -8.48 6.01 1.82
N ASP A 136 -9.27 5.45 2.74
CA ASP A 136 -10.41 4.59 2.39
C ASP A 136 -11.46 5.31 1.55
N SER A 137 -11.71 6.60 1.83
CA SER A 137 -12.70 7.40 1.10
C SER A 137 -12.24 7.76 -0.32
N ALA A 138 -10.93 7.88 -0.54
CA ALA A 138 -10.35 8.16 -1.85
C ALA A 138 -9.93 6.89 -2.62
N GLY A 139 -9.85 5.74 -1.94
CA GLY A 139 -9.45 4.47 -2.55
C GLY A 139 -7.98 4.41 -2.98
N ARG A 140 -7.09 5.20 -2.37
CA ARG A 140 -5.68 5.34 -2.78
C ARG A 140 -4.77 5.68 -1.61
N PHE A 141 -3.46 5.60 -1.80
CA PHE A 141 -2.49 6.13 -0.84
C PHE A 141 -2.35 7.65 -0.95
N GLU A 142 -2.19 8.29 0.20
CA GLU A 142 -1.80 9.68 0.34
C GLU A 142 -0.36 9.79 0.82
N PHE A 143 0.31 10.85 0.37
CA PHE A 143 1.68 11.18 0.74
C PHE A 143 1.64 12.42 1.62
N GLU A 144 2.19 12.32 2.82
CA GLU A 144 2.12 13.36 3.83
C GLU A 144 3.50 13.58 4.45
N ILE A 145 3.72 14.79 4.97
CA ILE A 145 4.94 15.16 5.67
C ILE A 145 4.54 15.74 7.03
N VAL A 146 5.27 15.36 8.08
CA VAL A 146 5.24 16.05 9.36
C VAL A 146 6.53 16.85 9.47
N ASP A 147 6.39 18.17 9.39
CA ASP A 147 7.47 19.11 9.66
C ASP A 147 7.67 19.26 11.17
N ASP A 148 8.80 19.84 11.57
CA ASP A 148 9.09 20.19 12.96
C ASP A 148 9.03 18.99 13.93
N TYR A 149 9.35 17.80 13.43
CA TYR A 149 9.41 16.56 14.20
C TYR A 149 10.75 16.42 14.94
N ARG A 150 10.96 17.31 15.91
CA ARG A 150 12.21 17.43 16.70
C ARG A 150 11.95 18.06 18.06
N ASP A 151 12.94 17.93 18.95
CA ASP A 151 12.86 18.47 20.31
C ASP A 151 12.59 19.97 20.32
N GLY A 152 11.69 20.40 21.21
CA GLY A 152 11.34 21.80 21.40
C GLY A 152 10.46 22.40 20.30
N ALA A 153 10.01 21.62 19.32
CA ALA A 153 9.12 22.06 18.24
C ALA A 153 7.75 21.37 18.32
N THR A 154 6.77 21.89 17.56
CA THR A 154 5.44 21.28 17.46
C THR A 154 5.29 20.59 16.10
N PRO A 155 5.16 19.26 16.05
CA PRO A 155 4.93 18.53 14.81
C PRO A 155 3.73 19.05 14.01
N ARG A 156 3.90 19.26 12.71
CA ARG A 156 2.86 19.79 11.81
C ARG A 156 2.63 18.88 10.62
N LEU A 157 1.47 18.24 10.56
CA LEU A 157 1.05 17.41 9.43
C LEU A 157 0.59 18.27 8.24
N ARG A 158 1.11 17.99 7.04
CA ARG A 158 0.69 18.60 5.76
C ARG A 158 0.75 17.57 4.63
N ALA A 159 0.10 17.89 3.51
CA ALA A 159 0.21 17.06 2.30
C ALA A 159 1.60 17.24 1.67
N ALA A 160 2.16 16.14 1.16
CA ALA A 160 3.33 16.19 0.31
C ALA A 160 2.92 16.56 -1.12
N ASN A 161 3.88 17.06 -1.92
CA ASN A 161 3.65 17.22 -3.35
C ASN A 161 3.50 15.85 -4.01
N ARG A 162 2.26 15.44 -4.27
CA ARG A 162 1.94 14.11 -4.83
C ARG A 162 2.70 13.82 -6.11
N GLY A 163 2.79 14.79 -7.03
CA GLY A 163 3.51 14.61 -8.28
C GLY A 163 5.01 14.35 -8.10
N LEU A 164 5.63 14.99 -7.10
CA LEU A 164 7.00 14.68 -6.69
C LEU A 164 7.11 13.23 -6.16
N CYS A 165 6.17 12.82 -5.31
CA CYS A 165 6.17 11.47 -4.72
C CYS A 165 6.02 10.38 -5.79
N LEU A 166 5.12 10.60 -6.76
CA LEU A 166 4.84 9.67 -7.86
C LEU A 166 6.01 9.46 -8.82
N ALA A 167 7.00 10.37 -8.85
CA ALA A 167 8.22 10.14 -9.62
C ALA A 167 9.01 8.91 -9.14
N CYS A 168 8.98 8.65 -7.82
CA CYS A 168 9.55 7.44 -7.22
C CYS A 168 8.49 6.35 -7.01
N HIS A 169 7.31 6.72 -6.50
CA HIS A 169 6.20 5.83 -6.19
C HIS A 169 5.27 5.64 -7.41
N GLN A 170 5.81 5.04 -8.46
CA GLN A 170 5.21 4.96 -9.80
C GLN A 170 3.83 4.28 -9.83
N ASN A 171 3.52 3.46 -8.82
CA ASN A 171 2.27 2.73 -8.68
C ASN A 171 1.27 3.41 -7.74
N ASP A 172 1.56 4.64 -7.31
CA ASP A 172 0.75 5.38 -6.34
C ASP A 172 0.63 4.67 -4.98
N ALA A 173 1.72 3.99 -4.58
CA ALA A 173 1.80 3.06 -3.48
C ALA A 173 3.25 3.00 -2.93
N PRO A 174 3.49 2.47 -1.71
CA PRO A 174 4.85 2.33 -1.16
C PRO A 174 5.77 1.46 -2.03
N ILE A 175 7.07 1.68 -1.90
CA ILE A 175 8.13 0.93 -2.59
C ILE A 175 9.19 0.50 -1.57
N PHE A 176 9.89 -0.59 -1.86
CA PHE A 176 11.02 -1.02 -1.05
C PHE A 176 12.08 -1.73 -1.89
N SER A 177 13.29 -1.83 -1.33
CA SER A 177 14.36 -2.58 -2.00
C SER A 177 14.00 -4.04 -1.98
N ARG A 178 14.14 -4.73 -3.12
CA ARG A 178 14.04 -6.19 -3.14
C ARG A 178 15.23 -6.85 -2.45
N GLN A 179 15.11 -8.13 -2.13
CA GLN A 179 16.19 -8.97 -1.59
C GLN A 179 17.55 -8.73 -2.31
N THR A 180 18.68 -8.61 -1.61
CA THR A 180 19.03 -8.96 -0.21
C THR A 180 19.02 -7.82 0.83
N TRP A 181 18.52 -6.62 0.49
CA TRP A 181 18.40 -5.47 1.41
C TRP A 181 19.71 -4.95 2.02
N ASP A 182 20.78 -4.89 1.21
CA ASP A 182 22.15 -4.61 1.68
C ASP A 182 22.41 -3.18 2.16
N GLU A 183 21.44 -2.28 2.02
CA GLU A 183 21.47 -0.91 2.56
C GLU A 183 20.85 -0.79 3.95
N THR A 184 20.20 -1.83 4.44
CA THR A 184 19.44 -1.80 5.70
C THR A 184 20.26 -2.30 6.88
N SER A 185 19.79 -2.04 8.10
CA SER A 185 20.31 -2.65 9.34
C SER A 185 20.28 -4.17 9.36
N GLY A 186 19.56 -4.83 8.44
CA GLY A 186 19.61 -6.29 8.25
C GLY A 186 20.93 -6.79 7.63
N SER A 187 21.71 -5.91 6.99
CA SER A 187 23.02 -6.25 6.42
C SER A 187 24.12 -6.27 7.50
N PRO A 188 24.96 -7.32 7.58
CA PRO A 188 26.07 -7.38 8.55
C PRO A 188 27.05 -6.19 8.44
N ALA A 189 27.30 -5.69 7.23
CA ALA A 189 28.20 -4.56 7.02
C ALA A 189 27.62 -3.27 7.59
N ILE A 190 26.35 -2.98 7.30
CA ILE A 190 25.62 -1.81 7.80
C ILE A 190 25.44 -1.90 9.32
N ALA A 191 25.03 -3.05 9.85
CA ALA A 191 24.83 -3.26 11.28
C ALA A 191 26.13 -3.04 12.09
N ARG A 192 27.28 -3.45 11.54
CA ARG A 192 28.60 -3.21 12.16
C ARG A 192 28.94 -1.72 12.23
N LEU A 193 28.68 -0.96 11.17
CA LEU A 193 28.93 0.48 11.13
C LEU A 193 27.97 1.25 12.05
N LEU A 194 26.68 0.88 12.07
CA LEU A 194 25.71 1.43 13.02
C LEU A 194 26.11 1.14 14.47
N ALA A 195 26.59 -0.07 14.77
CA ALA A 195 27.09 -0.41 16.10
C ALA A 195 28.32 0.42 16.49
N ALA A 196 29.22 0.69 15.54
CA ALA A 196 30.40 1.51 15.76
C ALA A 196 30.07 2.99 16.02
N ALA A 197 28.94 3.49 15.51
CA ALA A 197 28.45 4.84 15.82
C ALA A 197 28.02 5.01 17.29
N GLY A 198 27.78 3.90 18.02
CA GLY A 198 27.56 3.93 19.47
C GLY A 198 26.26 4.56 19.95
N ARG A 199 25.27 4.75 19.07
CA ARG A 199 23.95 5.32 19.41
C ARG A 199 22.93 4.24 19.80
N ASP A 200 21.93 4.65 20.57
CA ASP A 200 20.76 3.84 20.94
C ASP A 200 19.64 3.87 19.88
N PHE A 201 19.72 4.80 18.93
CA PHE A 201 18.76 5.02 17.84
C PHE A 201 17.32 5.10 18.38
N TYR A 202 17.11 6.04 19.31
CA TYR A 202 15.81 6.37 19.91
C TYR A 202 15.19 5.19 20.68
N GLY A 203 16.01 4.25 21.16
CA GLY A 203 15.57 3.05 21.86
C GLY A 203 14.81 2.04 20.97
N LEU A 204 14.86 2.20 19.65
CA LEU A 204 14.17 1.33 18.70
C LEU A 204 14.91 0.00 18.54
N ASN A 205 14.16 -1.10 18.34
CA ASN A 205 14.75 -2.41 18.11
C ASN A 205 15.26 -2.56 16.67
N TRP A 206 16.46 -2.08 16.40
CA TRP A 206 17.06 -2.08 15.06
C TRP A 206 18.01 -3.27 14.79
N ARG A 207 18.31 -4.09 15.81
CA ARG A 207 19.19 -5.26 15.65
C ARG A 207 18.35 -6.49 15.32
N HIS A 208 18.28 -6.81 14.04
CA HIS A 208 17.45 -7.90 13.52
C HIS A 208 18.12 -8.56 12.31
N GLY A 209 17.55 -9.68 11.86
CA GLY A 209 17.96 -10.34 10.62
C GLY A 209 17.34 -9.70 9.38
N VAL A 210 17.49 -10.39 8.25
CA VAL A 210 16.90 -10.01 6.96
C VAL A 210 15.38 -10.24 6.91
N ASP A 211 14.83 -11.01 7.85
CA ASP A 211 13.40 -11.31 7.99
C ASP A 211 12.55 -10.04 8.20
N VAL A 212 13.07 -9.08 8.97
CA VAL A 212 12.39 -7.79 9.18
C VAL A 212 12.34 -6.95 7.91
N ALA A 213 13.42 -6.94 7.12
CA ALA A 213 13.44 -6.24 5.84
C ALA A 213 12.53 -6.93 4.81
N ASN A 214 12.52 -8.27 4.79
CA ASN A 214 11.60 -9.06 3.97
C ASN A 214 10.13 -8.75 4.30
N ALA A 215 9.77 -8.62 5.59
CA ALA A 215 8.41 -8.27 5.97
C ALA A 215 7.98 -6.87 5.49
N ILE A 216 8.91 -5.91 5.36
CA ILE A 216 8.62 -4.61 4.73
C ILE A 216 8.44 -4.77 3.23
N ASP A 217 9.30 -5.56 2.58
CA ASP A 217 9.24 -5.88 1.14
C ASP A 217 7.88 -6.50 0.77
N ASP A 218 7.52 -7.60 1.43
CA ASP A 218 6.24 -8.31 1.26
C ASP A 218 5.04 -7.40 1.54
N ALA A 219 5.16 -6.49 2.51
CA ALA A 219 4.12 -5.51 2.79
C ALA A 219 3.95 -4.52 1.63
N THR A 220 5.03 -4.09 0.97
CA THR A 220 4.93 -3.22 -0.20
C THR A 220 4.31 -3.93 -1.40
N ASP A 221 4.58 -5.22 -1.59
CA ASP A 221 3.89 -6.05 -2.60
C ASP A 221 2.39 -6.07 -2.38
N ARG A 222 1.95 -6.38 -1.15
CA ARG A 222 0.52 -6.41 -0.80
C ARG A 222 -0.13 -5.04 -0.93
N ALA A 223 0.52 -3.98 -0.45
CA ALA A 223 0.00 -2.61 -0.57
C ALA A 223 -0.26 -2.20 -2.02
N ASN A 224 0.61 -2.58 -2.95
CA ASN A 224 0.47 -2.24 -4.38
C ASN A 224 -0.73 -2.96 -5.03
N LEU A 225 -1.13 -4.12 -4.52
CA LEU A 225 -2.35 -4.81 -4.96
C LEU A 225 -3.64 -4.10 -4.52
N LEU A 226 -3.60 -3.21 -3.52
CA LEU A 226 -4.79 -2.45 -3.12
C LEU A 226 -5.28 -1.51 -4.24
N SER A 227 -4.37 -0.88 -4.98
CA SER A 227 -4.71 -0.03 -6.13
C SER A 227 -5.32 -0.85 -7.28
N VAL A 228 -4.83 -2.08 -7.47
CA VAL A 228 -5.39 -3.04 -8.45
C VAL A 228 -6.81 -3.45 -8.05
N ALA A 229 -7.00 -3.81 -6.78
CA ALA A 229 -8.30 -4.18 -6.22
C ALA A 229 -9.32 -3.03 -6.38
N GLN A 230 -8.94 -1.78 -6.11
CA GLN A 230 -9.81 -0.62 -6.29
C GLN A 230 -10.14 -0.37 -7.77
N THR A 231 -9.17 -0.51 -8.67
CA THR A 231 -9.39 -0.40 -10.12
C THR A 231 -10.43 -1.42 -10.59
N ILE A 232 -10.30 -2.68 -10.16
CA ILE A 232 -11.26 -3.74 -10.47
C ILE A 232 -12.62 -3.46 -9.85
N TRP A 233 -12.66 -3.05 -8.58
CA TRP A 233 -13.90 -2.75 -7.88
C TRP A 233 -14.68 -1.61 -8.54
N GLN A 234 -14.04 -0.48 -8.76
CA GLN A 234 -14.69 0.73 -9.26
C GLN A 234 -15.05 0.61 -10.74
N HIS A 235 -14.16 0.05 -11.56
CA HIS A 235 -14.31 0.07 -13.02
C HIS A 235 -14.63 -1.29 -13.65
N GLY A 236 -14.28 -2.39 -12.99
CA GLY A 236 -14.45 -3.73 -13.55
C GLY A 236 -15.91 -4.10 -13.76
N CYS A 237 -16.78 -3.86 -12.78
CA CYS A 237 -18.22 -4.15 -12.91
C CYS A 237 -19.05 -3.02 -13.58
N ALA A 238 -18.42 -1.98 -14.14
CA ALA A 238 -19.14 -0.83 -14.70
C ALA A 238 -20.09 -1.25 -15.83
N SER A 239 -21.35 -0.82 -15.77
CA SER A 239 -22.37 -1.17 -16.77
C SER A 239 -23.34 -0.02 -16.97
N ALA A 240 -23.91 0.10 -18.17
CA ALA A 240 -25.01 1.03 -18.43
C ALA A 240 -26.26 0.66 -17.62
N ASP A 241 -26.45 -0.63 -17.31
CA ASP A 241 -27.42 -1.09 -16.33
C ASP A 241 -26.80 -1.08 -14.93
N ARG A 242 -27.22 -0.11 -14.11
CA ARG A 242 -26.80 0.02 -12.71
C ARG A 242 -27.11 -1.24 -11.90
N SER A 243 -28.21 -1.94 -12.19
CA SER A 243 -28.56 -3.19 -11.49
C SER A 243 -27.52 -4.27 -11.75
N ALA A 244 -27.15 -4.49 -13.02
CA ALA A 244 -26.10 -5.43 -13.38
C ALA A 244 -24.75 -5.10 -12.72
N ALA A 245 -24.37 -3.82 -12.65
CA ALA A 245 -23.14 -3.39 -11.98
C ALA A 245 -23.13 -3.72 -10.48
N VAL A 246 -24.22 -3.41 -9.77
CA VAL A 246 -24.38 -3.69 -8.33
C VAL A 246 -24.34 -5.19 -8.05
N HIS A 247 -25.04 -6.01 -8.85
CA HIS A 247 -25.03 -7.47 -8.67
C HIS A 247 -23.67 -8.11 -8.97
N CYS A 248 -22.93 -7.58 -9.95
CA CYS A 248 -21.56 -8.00 -10.24
C CYS A 248 -20.63 -7.75 -9.03
N ARG A 249 -20.70 -6.56 -8.41
CA ARG A 249 -19.92 -6.26 -7.19
C ARG A 249 -20.37 -7.10 -5.99
N ALA A 250 -21.67 -7.33 -5.85
CA ALA A 250 -22.21 -8.22 -4.83
C ALA A 250 -21.66 -9.65 -4.97
N ARG A 251 -21.55 -10.15 -6.21
CA ARG A 251 -20.96 -11.47 -6.50
C ARG A 251 -19.49 -11.53 -6.13
N LEU A 252 -18.71 -10.48 -6.42
CA LEU A 252 -17.31 -10.38 -6.00
C LEU A 252 -17.17 -10.35 -4.48
N LEU A 253 -17.96 -9.52 -3.80
CA LEU A 253 -17.97 -9.44 -2.33
C LEU A 253 -18.31 -10.79 -1.70
N TRP A 254 -19.34 -11.47 -2.20
CA TRP A 254 -19.74 -12.79 -1.74
C TRP A 254 -18.61 -13.83 -1.90
N ARG A 255 -18.01 -13.91 -3.10
CA ARG A 255 -16.88 -14.82 -3.35
C ARG A 255 -15.68 -14.52 -2.45
N THR A 256 -15.42 -13.23 -2.19
CA THR A 256 -14.35 -12.78 -1.30
C THR A 256 -14.60 -13.18 0.15
N LEU A 257 -15.80 -12.94 0.69
CA LEU A 257 -16.15 -13.34 2.05
C LEU A 257 -16.09 -14.86 2.22
N LEU A 258 -16.56 -15.61 1.22
CA LEU A 258 -16.55 -17.06 1.22
C LEU A 258 -15.12 -17.62 1.26
N ASP A 259 -14.24 -17.09 0.40
CA ASP A 259 -12.82 -17.45 0.37
C ASP A 259 -12.14 -17.17 1.73
N ARG A 260 -12.33 -15.96 2.26
CA ARG A 260 -11.77 -15.55 3.56
C ARG A 260 -12.31 -16.38 4.74
N LEU A 261 -13.54 -16.89 4.65
CA LEU A 261 -14.13 -17.82 5.63
C LEU A 261 -13.62 -19.27 5.51
N GLY A 262 -12.63 -19.54 4.64
CA GLY A 262 -12.02 -20.86 4.47
C GLY A 262 -12.76 -21.77 3.49
N SER A 263 -13.54 -21.19 2.58
CA SER A 263 -14.19 -21.88 1.47
C SER A 263 -13.64 -21.34 0.14
N PRO A 264 -12.40 -21.70 -0.25
CA PRO A 264 -11.91 -21.33 -1.56
C PRO A 264 -12.88 -21.88 -2.61
N GLY A 265 -13.47 -20.98 -3.41
CA GLY A 265 -14.43 -21.36 -4.42
C GLY A 265 -13.82 -22.33 -5.44
N ALA A 266 -14.67 -23.08 -6.15
CA ALA A 266 -14.21 -23.87 -7.29
C ALA A 266 -13.41 -22.96 -8.25
N THR A 267 -12.23 -23.42 -8.69
CA THR A 267 -11.42 -22.71 -9.68
C THR A 267 -12.22 -22.60 -10.97
N THR A 268 -12.73 -21.41 -11.25
CA THR A 268 -13.53 -21.10 -12.42
C THR A 268 -12.97 -19.83 -13.04
N ARG A 269 -12.92 -19.78 -14.37
CA ARG A 269 -12.46 -18.57 -15.05
C ARG A 269 -13.48 -17.47 -14.86
N LEU A 270 -13.01 -16.23 -14.93
CA LEU A 270 -13.86 -15.05 -14.79
C LEU A 270 -15.07 -15.09 -15.75
N ALA A 271 -14.83 -15.48 -17.01
CA ALA A 271 -15.86 -15.54 -18.05
C ALA A 271 -16.92 -16.64 -17.83
N ASP A 272 -16.62 -17.64 -16.98
CA ASP A 272 -17.51 -18.78 -16.76
C ASP A 272 -18.56 -18.50 -15.66
N ASP A 273 -18.47 -17.37 -14.92
CA ASP A 273 -19.49 -16.94 -13.96
C ASP A 273 -20.41 -15.88 -14.58
N PRO A 274 -21.69 -16.21 -14.89
CA PRO A 274 -22.63 -15.27 -15.51
C PRO A 274 -22.87 -14.01 -14.68
N ALA A 275 -22.78 -14.08 -13.35
CA ALA A 275 -22.94 -12.91 -12.48
C ALA A 275 -21.73 -11.95 -12.56
N LEU A 276 -20.60 -12.40 -13.13
CA LEU A 276 -19.42 -11.60 -13.42
C LEU A 276 -19.31 -11.19 -14.89
N ALA A 277 -20.37 -11.37 -15.71
CA ALA A 277 -20.36 -10.99 -17.12
C ALA A 277 -19.96 -9.51 -17.36
N PRO A 278 -20.40 -8.51 -16.56
CA PRO A 278 -19.92 -7.14 -16.70
C PRO A 278 -18.40 -7.01 -16.48
N LEU A 279 -17.85 -7.76 -15.51
CA LEU A 279 -16.43 -7.78 -15.23
C LEU A 279 -15.64 -8.39 -16.40
N ALA A 280 -16.06 -9.55 -16.91
CA ALA A 280 -15.41 -10.18 -18.06
C ALA A 280 -15.41 -9.27 -19.31
N ALA A 281 -16.54 -8.59 -19.60
CA ALA A 281 -16.65 -7.69 -20.73
C ALA A 281 -15.75 -6.46 -20.60
N ASN A 282 -15.76 -5.79 -19.44
CA ASN A 282 -14.89 -4.64 -19.19
C ASN A 282 -13.42 -5.03 -19.19
N TRP A 283 -13.08 -6.25 -18.73
CA TRP A 283 -11.70 -6.70 -18.73
C TRP A 283 -11.13 -6.73 -20.14
N SER A 284 -11.84 -7.36 -21.08
CA SER A 284 -11.43 -7.43 -22.49
C SER A 284 -11.41 -6.06 -23.18
N GLN A 285 -12.25 -5.12 -22.75
CA GLN A 285 -12.33 -3.78 -23.35
C GLN A 285 -11.27 -2.81 -22.81
N ARG A 286 -11.06 -2.81 -21.49
CA ARG A 286 -10.19 -1.83 -20.79
C ARG A 286 -8.75 -2.29 -20.71
N TRP A 287 -8.55 -3.61 -20.62
CA TRP A 287 -7.24 -4.23 -20.45
C TRP A 287 -7.05 -5.35 -21.50
N PRO A 288 -7.04 -5.01 -22.81
CA PRO A 288 -6.91 -6.00 -23.87
C PRO A 288 -5.59 -6.79 -23.79
N ASP A 289 -4.52 -6.16 -23.30
CA ASP A 289 -3.22 -6.79 -23.07
C ASP A 289 -3.07 -7.34 -21.63
N GLY A 290 -4.18 -7.43 -20.89
CA GLY A 290 -4.22 -7.80 -19.48
C GLY A 290 -4.03 -6.62 -18.53
N LEU A 291 -4.52 -6.78 -17.30
CA LEU A 291 -4.41 -5.76 -16.25
C LEU A 291 -2.98 -5.80 -15.67
N PRO A 292 -2.17 -4.74 -15.78
CA PRO A 292 -0.80 -4.75 -15.29
C PRO A 292 -0.75 -4.86 -13.76
N VAL A 293 0.09 -5.76 -13.26
CA VAL A 293 0.40 -5.90 -11.84
C VAL A 293 1.54 -4.95 -11.48
N PRO A 294 1.33 -3.98 -10.57
CA PRO A 294 2.33 -2.98 -10.25
C PRO A 294 3.61 -3.59 -9.64
N ASN A 295 4.76 -2.98 -9.92
CA ASN A 295 6.07 -3.41 -9.43
C ASN A 295 6.63 -2.43 -8.38
N PRO A 296 6.59 -2.76 -7.07
CA PRO A 296 7.12 -1.91 -6.01
C PRO A 296 8.64 -1.99 -5.84
N ASP A 297 9.30 -2.97 -6.48
CA ASP A 297 10.69 -3.30 -6.21
C ASP A 297 11.65 -2.24 -6.75
N ILE A 298 12.50 -1.71 -5.87
CA ILE A 298 13.74 -1.09 -6.31
C ILE A 298 14.88 -2.11 -6.26
N PRO A 299 15.80 -2.15 -7.25
CA PRO A 299 16.90 -3.11 -7.24
C PRO A 299 17.76 -2.98 -5.98
N ASN A 300 18.17 -4.10 -5.39
CA ASN A 300 19.09 -4.10 -4.25
C ASN A 300 20.40 -3.38 -4.60
N ARG A 301 20.87 -2.49 -3.73
CA ARG A 301 22.16 -1.81 -3.84
C ARG A 301 23.05 -2.32 -2.72
N GLN A 302 24.31 -2.61 -3.04
CA GLN A 302 25.33 -3.01 -2.09
C GLN A 302 26.35 -1.87 -1.95
N PRO A 303 26.21 -0.98 -0.95
CA PRO A 303 27.08 0.19 -0.81
C PRO A 303 28.58 -0.17 -0.74
N PHE A 304 28.92 -1.33 -0.17
CA PHE A 304 30.30 -1.76 0.06
C PHE A 304 30.74 -2.93 -0.84
N ALA A 305 30.10 -3.14 -1.99
CA ALA A 305 30.45 -4.25 -2.89
C ALA A 305 31.91 -4.21 -3.39
N ALA A 306 32.51 -3.02 -3.48
CA ALA A 306 33.90 -2.85 -3.89
C ALA A 306 34.92 -3.07 -2.74
N THR A 307 34.45 -3.26 -1.50
CA THR A 307 35.30 -3.50 -0.33
C THR A 307 35.47 -4.99 -0.12
N LEU A 308 36.72 -5.46 -0.07
CA LEU A 308 37.01 -6.88 0.17
C LEU A 308 36.67 -7.26 1.62
N PRO A 309 36.27 -8.52 1.93
CA PRO A 309 35.82 -8.91 3.27
C PRO A 309 36.83 -8.64 4.40
N TRP A 310 38.13 -8.68 4.09
CA TRP A 310 39.22 -8.44 5.04
C TRP A 310 39.62 -6.97 5.16
N GLN A 311 39.09 -6.09 4.32
CA GLN A 311 39.35 -4.65 4.40
C GLN A 311 38.41 -4.00 5.42
N ALA A 312 38.91 -2.97 6.10
CA ALA A 312 38.05 -2.10 6.90
C ALA A 312 37.06 -1.39 5.98
N LEU A 313 35.81 -1.26 6.43
CA LEU A 313 34.82 -0.47 5.70
C LEU A 313 35.24 1.01 5.72
N PRO A 314 35.07 1.74 4.60
CA PRO A 314 35.42 3.14 4.54
C PRO A 314 34.51 3.95 5.47
N THR A 315 35.13 4.80 6.29
CA THR A 315 34.44 5.76 7.17
C THR A 315 34.80 7.21 6.85
N ASP A 316 35.66 7.45 5.86
CA ASP A 316 35.99 8.79 5.38
C ASP A 316 34.75 9.46 4.76
N PRO A 317 34.41 10.72 5.14
CA PRO A 317 33.22 11.40 4.62
C PRO A 317 33.21 11.60 3.10
N ALA A 318 34.35 11.81 2.44
CA ALA A 318 34.38 12.01 1.00
C ALA A 318 34.10 10.69 0.24
N GLU A 319 34.63 9.58 0.73
CA GLU A 319 34.32 8.26 0.20
C GLU A 319 32.87 7.85 0.47
N LEU A 320 32.36 8.08 1.69
CA LEU A 320 30.95 7.82 2.00
C LEU A 320 30.00 8.65 1.14
N ARG A 321 30.38 9.89 0.79
CA ARG A 321 29.62 10.71 -0.17
C ARG A 321 29.54 10.05 -1.55
N ARG A 322 30.66 9.50 -2.05
CA ARG A 322 30.69 8.77 -3.33
C ARG A 322 29.88 7.48 -3.28
N ILE A 323 29.95 6.73 -2.18
CA ILE A 323 29.17 5.50 -1.98
C ILE A 323 27.66 5.80 -1.90
N ALA A 324 27.28 6.90 -1.23
CA ALA A 324 25.89 7.33 -1.13
C ALA A 324 25.29 7.72 -2.49
N ASP A 325 26.11 8.07 -3.47
CA ASP A 325 25.67 8.45 -4.81
C ASP A 325 24.97 7.28 -5.52
N VAL A 326 23.74 7.51 -6.01
CA VAL A 326 22.87 6.45 -6.55
C VAL A 326 22.93 6.42 -8.07
N ALA A 327 23.50 5.38 -8.67
CA ALA A 327 23.50 5.19 -10.12
C ALA A 327 22.09 4.90 -10.66
N GLU A 328 21.83 5.18 -11.95
CA GLU A 328 20.50 5.04 -12.58
C GLU A 328 19.84 3.68 -12.31
N ARG A 329 20.57 2.57 -12.47
CA ARG A 329 20.06 1.21 -12.23
C ARG A 329 19.56 0.94 -10.80
N PHE A 330 19.93 1.78 -9.83
CA PHE A 330 19.49 1.67 -8.43
C PHE A 330 18.61 2.86 -8.02
N ASP A 331 18.41 3.84 -8.90
CA ASP A 331 17.65 5.05 -8.61
C ASP A 331 16.14 4.74 -8.66
N PRO A 332 15.36 5.02 -7.59
CA PRO A 332 13.90 4.83 -7.61
C PRO A 332 13.18 5.59 -8.73
N LEU A 333 13.84 6.57 -9.34
CA LEU A 333 13.37 7.34 -10.50
C LEU A 333 13.47 6.57 -11.83
N ALA A 334 14.20 5.46 -11.89
CA ALA A 334 14.24 4.62 -13.07
C ALA A 334 12.87 3.95 -13.29
N LEU A 335 12.41 3.94 -14.54
CA LEU A 335 11.11 3.37 -14.91
C LEU A 335 11.11 1.86 -14.64
N ARG A 336 10.06 1.37 -14.00
CA ARG A 336 9.88 -0.06 -13.71
C ARG A 336 8.80 -0.67 -14.59
N ALA A 337 9.10 -1.84 -15.14
CA ALA A 337 8.10 -2.65 -15.82
C ALA A 337 7.16 -3.30 -14.78
N PRO A 338 5.87 -3.54 -15.11
CA PRO A 338 4.97 -4.30 -14.25
C PRO A 338 5.51 -5.72 -14.01
N LEU A 339 5.12 -6.33 -12.89
CA LEU A 339 5.53 -7.70 -12.53
C LEU A 339 4.94 -8.75 -13.49
N GLY A 340 3.79 -8.43 -14.09
CA GLY A 340 3.07 -9.28 -15.02
C GLY A 340 1.75 -8.64 -15.41
N HIS A 341 0.92 -9.40 -16.13
CA HIS A 341 -0.42 -8.98 -16.54
C HIS A 341 -1.42 -10.07 -16.19
N TRP A 342 -2.58 -9.69 -15.67
CA TRP A 342 -3.69 -10.60 -15.42
C TRP A 342 -4.66 -10.59 -16.59
N HIS A 343 -4.89 -11.75 -17.19
CA HIS A 343 -5.73 -11.92 -18.38
C HIS A 343 -7.08 -12.57 -18.02
N ALA A 344 -8.17 -12.11 -18.63
CA ALA A 344 -9.52 -12.55 -18.27
C ALA A 344 -9.78 -14.05 -18.47
N ASP A 345 -9.06 -14.69 -19.40
CA ASP A 345 -9.15 -16.10 -19.76
C ASP A 345 -8.27 -17.02 -18.91
N ASP A 346 -7.38 -16.47 -18.09
CA ASP A 346 -6.54 -17.21 -17.17
C ASP A 346 -7.33 -17.71 -15.95
N TRP A 347 -7.08 -18.96 -15.56
CA TRP A 347 -7.66 -19.60 -14.38
C TRP A 347 -7.19 -18.95 -13.08
N ALA A 348 -6.02 -18.30 -13.09
CA ALA A 348 -5.48 -17.60 -11.92
C ALA A 348 -6.13 -16.23 -11.68
N THR A 349 -6.75 -15.61 -12.69
CA THR A 349 -7.22 -14.22 -12.59
C THR A 349 -8.32 -14.04 -11.55
N LEU A 350 -9.37 -14.86 -11.55
CA LEU A 350 -10.43 -14.73 -10.56
C LEU A 350 -9.95 -15.00 -9.12
N PRO A 351 -9.14 -16.05 -8.85
CA PRO A 351 -8.45 -16.21 -7.57
C PRO A 351 -7.62 -14.99 -7.16
N ASN A 352 -6.84 -14.40 -8.07
CA ASN A 352 -6.03 -13.22 -7.78
C ASN A 352 -6.90 -11.99 -7.45
N VAL A 353 -8.01 -11.79 -8.17
CA VAL A 353 -9.00 -10.74 -7.88
C VAL A 353 -9.59 -10.94 -6.49
N ILE A 354 -10.03 -12.16 -6.16
CA ILE A 354 -10.59 -12.49 -4.85
C ILE A 354 -9.57 -12.25 -3.74
N HIS A 355 -8.31 -12.68 -3.95
CA HIS A 355 -7.23 -12.45 -3.00
C HIS A 355 -6.98 -10.95 -2.77
N ALA A 356 -6.88 -10.15 -3.84
CA ALA A 356 -6.64 -8.71 -3.74
C ALA A 356 -7.79 -7.97 -3.04
N LEU A 357 -9.04 -8.32 -3.33
CA LEU A 357 -10.22 -7.80 -2.61
C LEU A 357 -10.23 -8.25 -1.14
N GLY A 358 -9.79 -9.48 -0.88
CA GLY A 358 -9.69 -10.06 0.47
C GLY A 358 -8.79 -9.28 1.43
N GLN A 359 -7.80 -8.54 0.90
CA GLN A 359 -6.92 -7.67 1.68
C GLN A 359 -7.63 -6.46 2.31
N PHE A 360 -8.90 -6.19 1.96
CA PHE A 360 -9.74 -5.18 2.62
C PHE A 360 -10.48 -5.72 3.84
N ILE A 361 -10.38 -7.02 4.14
CA ILE A 361 -11.09 -7.66 5.24
C ILE A 361 -10.08 -8.21 6.24
N ALA A 362 -10.10 -7.65 7.44
CA ALA A 362 -9.17 -8.01 8.50
C ALA A 362 -9.44 -9.43 9.02
N ASP A 363 -8.40 -10.11 9.50
CA ASP A 363 -8.55 -11.46 10.06
C ASP A 363 -9.46 -11.46 11.30
N VAL A 364 -9.43 -10.38 12.09
CA VAL A 364 -10.32 -10.22 13.25
C VAL A 364 -11.80 -10.11 12.85
N ASP A 365 -12.11 -9.58 11.66
CA ASP A 365 -13.48 -9.53 11.15
C ASP A 365 -13.96 -10.92 10.77
N ILE A 366 -13.11 -11.69 10.10
CA ILE A 366 -13.42 -13.08 9.72
C ILE A 366 -13.63 -13.93 10.97
N ALA A 367 -12.78 -13.78 11.98
CA ALA A 367 -12.92 -14.49 13.24
C ALA A 367 -14.23 -14.12 13.97
N ALA A 368 -14.59 -12.84 13.99
CA ALA A 368 -15.84 -12.36 14.59
C ALA A 368 -17.07 -12.85 13.81
N LEU A 369 -17.02 -12.81 12.48
CA LEU A 369 -18.07 -13.31 11.60
C LEU A 369 -18.27 -14.81 11.78
N ASP A 370 -17.21 -15.63 11.69
CA ASP A 370 -17.32 -17.08 11.88
C ASP A 370 -17.81 -17.45 13.30
N HIS A 371 -17.46 -16.64 14.32
CA HIS A 371 -18.04 -16.78 15.66
C HIS A 371 -19.54 -16.50 15.69
N ALA A 372 -20.00 -15.41 15.08
CA ALA A 372 -21.43 -15.10 14.99
C ALA A 372 -22.20 -16.21 14.25
N LEU A 373 -21.63 -16.76 13.18
CA LEU A 373 -22.23 -17.85 12.41
C LEU A 373 -22.32 -19.17 13.20
N ARG A 374 -21.41 -19.42 14.16
CA ARG A 374 -21.48 -20.61 15.03
C ARG A 374 -22.67 -20.59 15.98
N GLY A 375 -23.08 -19.40 16.42
CA GLY A 375 -24.16 -19.21 17.38
C GLY A 375 -25.56 -19.08 16.75
N ALA A 376 -25.67 -19.10 15.42
CA ALA A 376 -26.95 -18.89 14.74
C ALA A 376 -27.89 -20.10 14.93
N GLU A 377 -29.12 -19.83 15.39
CA GLU A 377 -30.16 -20.85 15.54
C GLU A 377 -30.89 -21.13 14.22
N GLY A 378 -31.51 -22.31 14.10
CA GLY A 378 -32.39 -22.64 12.96
C GLY A 378 -31.67 -22.99 11.65
N MET A 379 -30.36 -23.24 11.68
CA MET A 379 -29.59 -23.58 10.48
C MET A 379 -29.98 -24.94 9.91
N ARG A 380 -30.01 -25.05 8.58
CA ARG A 380 -30.19 -26.34 7.90
C ARG A 380 -28.90 -27.15 8.06
N ALA A 381 -29.00 -28.25 8.80
CA ALA A 381 -27.90 -29.19 8.99
C ALA A 381 -28.13 -30.45 8.16
N GLU A 382 -27.08 -30.89 7.47
CA GLU A 382 -27.04 -32.17 6.77
C GLU A 382 -26.06 -33.09 7.49
N SER A 383 -26.48 -34.32 7.74
CA SER A 383 -25.63 -35.30 8.39
C SER A 383 -25.26 -36.42 7.43
N LEU A 384 -23.96 -36.53 7.15
CA LEU A 384 -23.39 -37.52 6.24
C LEU A 384 -22.79 -38.66 7.05
N THR A 385 -23.19 -39.89 6.77
CA THR A 385 -22.57 -41.09 7.38
C THR A 385 -21.40 -41.51 6.51
N LEU A 386 -20.20 -41.56 7.07
CA LEU A 386 -18.98 -41.82 6.32
C LEU A 386 -18.64 -43.31 6.34
N GLU A 387 -18.14 -43.80 5.22
CA GLU A 387 -17.55 -45.13 5.10
C GLU A 387 -16.09 -45.05 5.53
N CYS A 388 -15.73 -45.75 6.60
CA CYS A 388 -14.43 -45.59 7.26
C CYS A 388 -13.67 -46.90 7.43
N THR A 389 -12.39 -46.89 7.05
CA THR A 389 -11.42 -47.89 7.52
C THR A 389 -10.82 -47.42 8.84
N ARG A 390 -10.90 -48.26 9.88
CA ARG A 390 -10.42 -47.96 11.24
C ARG A 390 -9.22 -48.83 11.60
N ARG A 391 -8.17 -48.20 12.13
CA ARG A 391 -6.93 -48.89 12.52
C ARG A 391 -6.58 -48.53 13.96
N PRO A 392 -6.90 -49.39 14.95
CA PRO A 392 -6.57 -49.12 16.34
C PRO A 392 -5.06 -49.19 16.57
N ARG A 393 -4.57 -48.29 17.44
CA ARG A 393 -3.20 -48.21 17.96
C ARG A 393 -3.26 -48.11 19.49
N PRO A 394 -2.15 -48.33 20.23
CA PRO A 394 -2.17 -48.31 21.69
C PRO A 394 -2.69 -47.00 22.31
N ASP A 395 -2.43 -45.84 21.68
CA ASP A 395 -2.75 -44.50 22.19
C ASP A 395 -3.75 -43.73 21.31
N ARG A 396 -4.13 -44.28 20.16
CA ARG A 396 -4.97 -43.60 19.17
C ARG A 396 -5.68 -44.55 18.23
N GLU A 397 -6.58 -44.01 17.42
CA GLU A 397 -7.21 -44.70 16.29
C GLU A 397 -6.96 -43.89 15.01
N ASP A 398 -6.40 -44.53 13.99
CA ASP A 398 -6.25 -43.92 12.67
C ASP A 398 -7.51 -44.20 11.85
N LEU A 399 -8.13 -43.15 11.33
CA LEU A 399 -9.37 -43.16 10.55
C LEU A 399 -9.07 -42.75 9.11
N ASP A 400 -9.64 -43.48 8.16
CA ASP A 400 -9.65 -43.11 6.75
C ASP A 400 -11.06 -43.26 6.21
N CYS A 401 -11.72 -42.13 5.98
CA CYS A 401 -13.16 -42.03 5.78
C CYS A 401 -13.50 -41.33 4.47
N HIS A 402 -14.57 -41.77 3.81
CA HIS A 402 -15.07 -41.17 2.57
C HIS A 402 -16.61 -41.22 2.48
N HIS A 403 -17.17 -40.43 1.56
CA HIS A 403 -18.60 -40.37 1.27
C HIS A 403 -18.82 -40.03 -0.21
N ALA A 404 -19.97 -40.44 -0.77
CA ALA A 404 -20.30 -40.25 -2.18
C ALA A 404 -20.39 -38.77 -2.62
N SER A 405 -20.60 -37.85 -1.67
CA SER A 405 -20.58 -36.40 -1.93
C SER A 405 -19.19 -35.82 -2.20
N GLY A 406 -18.13 -36.64 -2.14
CA GLY A 406 -16.74 -36.20 -2.27
C GLY A 406 -16.08 -35.79 -0.95
N LEU A 407 -16.81 -35.85 0.19
CA LEU A 407 -16.20 -35.66 1.50
C LEU A 407 -15.26 -36.84 1.81
N ALA A 408 -14.00 -36.55 2.11
CA ALA A 408 -13.03 -37.53 2.58
C ALA A 408 -12.16 -36.96 3.68
N LEU A 409 -11.80 -37.78 4.67
CA LEU A 409 -10.85 -37.37 5.71
C LEU A 409 -9.95 -38.52 6.14
N SER A 410 -8.68 -38.20 6.35
CA SER A 410 -7.73 -39.07 7.04
C SER A 410 -7.33 -38.39 8.36
N ALA A 411 -7.57 -39.06 9.49
CA ALA A 411 -7.45 -38.46 10.80
C ALA A 411 -6.91 -39.40 11.87
N ARG A 412 -6.29 -38.81 12.90
CA ARG A 412 -5.77 -39.50 14.09
C ARG A 412 -6.60 -39.08 15.30
N ARG A 413 -7.36 -40.03 15.83
CA ARG A 413 -8.24 -39.83 16.99
C ARG A 413 -7.56 -40.27 18.29
N SER A 414 -7.49 -39.35 19.23
CA SER A 414 -7.18 -39.59 20.65
C SER A 414 -8.42 -39.32 21.50
N ALA A 415 -8.31 -39.45 22.83
CA ALA A 415 -9.46 -39.31 23.73
C ALA A 415 -10.18 -37.96 23.62
N ASP A 416 -9.43 -36.87 23.49
CA ASP A 416 -9.91 -35.49 23.50
C ASP A 416 -9.66 -34.74 22.17
N ARG A 417 -8.80 -35.27 21.30
CA ARG A 417 -8.40 -34.60 20.05
C ARG A 417 -8.53 -35.50 18.82
N LEU A 418 -9.02 -34.92 17.73
CA LEU A 418 -9.03 -35.49 16.39
C LEU A 418 -8.17 -34.61 15.47
N LYS A 419 -6.96 -35.09 15.14
CA LYS A 419 -6.06 -34.40 14.20
C LYS A 419 -6.38 -34.87 12.79
N ILE A 420 -6.82 -33.97 11.91
CA ILE A 420 -7.12 -34.29 10.51
C ILE A 420 -5.89 -33.95 9.66
N ASP A 421 -5.24 -34.97 9.12
CA ASP A 421 -4.04 -34.80 8.29
C ASP A 421 -4.39 -34.46 6.84
N ARG A 422 -5.55 -34.95 6.38
CA ARG A 422 -6.10 -34.65 5.06
C ARG A 422 -7.61 -34.53 5.16
N LEU A 423 -8.17 -33.45 4.61
CA LEU A 423 -9.60 -33.19 4.49
C LEU A 423 -9.91 -32.78 3.05
N VAL A 424 -10.96 -33.38 2.49
CA VAL A 424 -11.58 -33.01 1.21
C VAL A 424 -13.06 -32.78 1.49
N LEU A 425 -13.59 -31.66 1.00
CA LEU A 425 -14.99 -31.28 1.16
C LEU A 425 -15.59 -31.02 -0.23
N GLY A 426 -16.46 -31.93 -0.70
CA GLY A 426 -17.07 -31.82 -2.01
C GLY A 426 -16.04 -31.92 -3.14
N ALA A 427 -16.11 -30.99 -4.10
CA ALA A 427 -15.15 -30.87 -5.20
C ALA A 427 -13.90 -30.03 -4.86
N GLY A 428 -13.72 -29.63 -3.59
CA GLY A 428 -12.60 -28.80 -3.16
C GLY A 428 -11.25 -29.51 -3.11
N PRO A 429 -10.13 -28.77 -3.02
CA PRO A 429 -8.80 -29.35 -2.89
C PRO A 429 -8.60 -29.99 -1.51
N ALA A 430 -7.71 -30.99 -1.47
CA ALA A 430 -7.30 -31.61 -0.23
C ALA A 430 -6.39 -30.68 0.58
N HIS A 431 -6.69 -30.52 1.87
CA HIS A 431 -5.90 -29.68 2.78
C HIS A 431 -5.84 -30.28 4.18
N SER A 432 -4.89 -29.85 5.00
CA SER A 432 -4.89 -30.14 6.44
C SER A 432 -5.86 -29.22 7.15
N ALA A 433 -6.63 -29.74 8.11
CA ALA A 433 -7.51 -28.91 8.93
C ALA A 433 -6.91 -28.70 10.33
N GLN A 434 -7.29 -27.61 10.99
CA GLN A 434 -6.98 -27.45 12.41
C GLN A 434 -7.56 -28.62 13.23
N PRO A 435 -6.92 -29.01 14.35
CA PRO A 435 -7.42 -30.11 15.16
C PRO A 435 -8.84 -29.86 15.64
N PHE A 436 -9.61 -30.94 15.76
CA PHE A 436 -10.91 -30.91 16.41
C PHE A 436 -10.75 -31.35 17.86
N ARG A 437 -11.52 -30.78 18.76
CA ARG A 437 -11.56 -31.13 20.19
C ARG A 437 -12.89 -31.72 20.58
N ARG A 438 -12.86 -32.67 21.51
CA ARG A 438 -14.05 -33.30 22.05
C ARG A 438 -14.79 -32.32 22.97
N GLY A 439 -16.03 -32.01 22.61
CA GLY A 439 -16.93 -31.16 23.38
C GLY A 439 -17.58 -31.91 24.55
N ALA A 440 -18.35 -31.17 25.35
CA ALA A 440 -19.13 -31.74 26.45
C ALA A 440 -20.24 -32.69 25.96
N ASP A 441 -20.70 -32.52 24.72
CA ASP A 441 -21.62 -33.42 24.01
C ASP A 441 -20.94 -34.73 23.55
N GLY A 442 -19.63 -34.88 23.78
CA GLY A 442 -18.86 -36.06 23.43
C GLY A 442 -18.47 -36.15 21.95
N HIS A 443 -18.77 -35.12 21.15
CA HIS A 443 -18.46 -35.05 19.72
C HIS A 443 -17.24 -34.16 19.45
N PHE A 444 -16.64 -34.27 18.26
CA PHE A 444 -15.47 -33.47 17.89
C PHE A 444 -15.90 -32.20 17.15
N HIS A 445 -15.43 -31.05 17.64
CA HIS A 445 -15.71 -29.72 17.10
C HIS A 445 -14.40 -29.03 16.68
N PRO A 446 -14.40 -28.22 15.60
CA PRO A 446 -13.19 -27.52 15.16
C PRO A 446 -12.70 -26.55 16.24
N THR A 447 -11.39 -26.47 16.45
CA THR A 447 -10.78 -25.55 17.44
C THR A 447 -10.61 -24.11 16.93
N GLY A 448 -10.77 -23.90 15.63
CA GLY A 448 -10.72 -22.59 14.98
C GLY A 448 -11.87 -22.44 13.98
N ALA A 449 -11.60 -21.76 12.86
CA ALA A 449 -12.55 -21.65 11.76
C ALA A 449 -12.99 -23.04 11.27
N ALA A 450 -14.29 -23.21 11.07
CA ALA A 450 -14.80 -24.49 10.56
C ALA A 450 -14.45 -24.64 9.08
N PRO A 451 -13.87 -25.78 8.65
CA PRO A 451 -13.68 -26.08 7.24
C PRO A 451 -15.02 -26.07 6.50
N ARG A 452 -15.05 -25.62 5.24
CA ARG A 452 -16.27 -25.43 4.46
C ARG A 452 -16.21 -26.12 3.10
N THR A 453 -17.36 -26.58 2.59
CA THR A 453 -17.50 -27.03 1.19
C THR A 453 -17.42 -25.81 0.24
N PRO A 454 -17.16 -25.98 -1.07
CA PRO A 454 -17.15 -24.87 -2.05
C PRO A 454 -18.46 -24.06 -2.12
N GLU A 455 -19.59 -24.68 -1.72
CA GLU A 455 -20.91 -24.06 -1.63
C GLU A 455 -21.10 -23.29 -0.30
N GLY A 456 -20.16 -23.45 0.63
CA GLY A 456 -20.07 -22.72 1.90
C GLY A 456 -20.59 -23.46 3.13
N ALA A 457 -21.02 -24.72 3.01
CA ALA A 457 -21.51 -25.50 4.15
C ALA A 457 -20.37 -25.85 5.11
N ALA A 458 -20.50 -25.47 6.39
CA ALA A 458 -19.47 -25.64 7.40
C ALA A 458 -19.48 -27.05 8.02
N LEU A 459 -18.32 -27.70 8.10
CA LEU A 459 -18.11 -28.91 8.89
C LEU A 459 -18.00 -28.54 10.37
N ARG A 460 -19.15 -28.54 11.06
CA ARG A 460 -19.25 -28.11 12.46
C ARG A 460 -18.93 -29.21 13.45
N ARG A 461 -19.24 -30.46 13.11
CA ARG A 461 -19.15 -31.57 14.05
C ARG A 461 -18.80 -32.88 13.36
N ILE A 462 -17.93 -33.67 14.01
CA ILE A 462 -17.69 -35.06 13.66
C ILE A 462 -18.11 -35.93 14.85
N GLU A 463 -19.11 -36.78 14.62
CA GLU A 463 -19.58 -37.78 15.59
C GLU A 463 -18.85 -39.09 15.32
N ILE A 464 -18.20 -39.64 16.34
CA ILE A 464 -17.47 -40.89 16.23
C ILE A 464 -18.00 -41.86 17.28
N THR A 465 -18.65 -42.92 16.81
CA THR A 465 -19.19 -44.03 17.63
C THR A 465 -18.48 -45.33 17.25
N PRO A 466 -18.59 -46.43 18.02
CA PRO A 466 -18.04 -47.72 17.61
C PRO A 466 -18.57 -48.19 16.24
N GLU A 467 -19.83 -47.90 15.92
CA GLU A 467 -20.52 -48.42 14.73
C GLU A 467 -20.40 -47.52 13.50
N ARG A 468 -20.24 -46.20 13.70
CA ARG A 468 -20.26 -45.23 12.60
C ARG A 468 -19.49 -43.94 12.89
N VAL A 469 -19.11 -43.27 11.81
CA VAL A 469 -18.60 -41.90 11.82
C VAL A 469 -19.58 -41.03 11.03
N ARG A 470 -20.00 -39.89 11.60
CA ARG A 470 -20.87 -38.93 10.92
C ARG A 470 -20.24 -37.55 10.88
N ALA A 471 -20.32 -36.90 9.72
CA ALA A 471 -19.99 -35.50 9.56
C ALA A 471 -21.29 -34.68 9.55
N LEU A 472 -21.31 -33.58 10.31
CA LEU A 472 -22.40 -32.61 10.29
C LEU A 472 -21.96 -31.38 9.49
N LEU A 473 -22.57 -31.18 8.33
CA LEU A 473 -22.45 -29.98 7.52
C LEU A 473 -23.61 -29.03 7.85
N THR A 474 -23.35 -27.73 7.90
CA THR A 474 -24.38 -26.74 8.22
C THR A 474 -24.29 -25.56 7.27
N ASP A 475 -25.42 -25.18 6.67
CA ASP A 475 -25.53 -23.93 5.89
C ASP A 475 -25.81 -22.76 6.84
N ASP A 476 -24.73 -22.25 7.43
CA ASP A 476 -24.74 -21.13 8.37
C ASP A 476 -24.63 -19.76 7.66
N LEU A 477 -24.30 -19.74 6.36
CA LEU A 477 -24.07 -18.51 5.61
C LEU A 477 -25.36 -17.81 5.15
N ALA A 478 -26.54 -18.33 5.49
CA ALA A 478 -27.81 -17.69 5.15
C ALA A 478 -27.87 -16.23 5.61
N ALA A 479 -27.34 -15.93 6.81
CA ALA A 479 -27.26 -14.56 7.32
C ALA A 479 -26.32 -13.66 6.50
N VAL A 480 -25.20 -14.20 6.02
CA VAL A 480 -24.25 -13.48 5.17
C VAL A 480 -24.85 -13.20 3.79
N ARG A 481 -25.56 -14.17 3.19
CA ARG A 481 -26.27 -13.97 1.92
C ARG A 481 -27.35 -12.90 2.05
N ALA A 482 -28.19 -12.99 3.09
CA ALA A 482 -29.22 -11.98 3.36
C ALA A 482 -28.62 -10.58 3.63
N HIS A 483 -27.40 -10.49 4.14
CA HIS A 483 -26.68 -9.22 4.25
C HIS A 483 -26.25 -8.67 2.89
N VAL A 484 -25.63 -9.49 2.05
CA VAL A 484 -25.26 -9.08 0.68
C VAL A 484 -26.50 -8.64 -0.11
N ASP A 485 -27.61 -9.37 0.00
CA ASP A 485 -28.88 -9.01 -0.66
C ASP A 485 -29.44 -7.67 -0.15
N ARG A 486 -29.32 -7.40 1.15
CA ARG A 486 -29.69 -6.09 1.72
C ARG A 486 -28.80 -4.97 1.19
N LEU A 487 -27.48 -5.18 1.09
CA LEU A 487 -26.57 -4.20 0.50
C LEU A 487 -26.93 -3.89 -0.95
N VAL A 488 -27.32 -4.91 -1.73
CA VAL A 488 -27.83 -4.71 -3.10
C VAL A 488 -29.07 -3.83 -3.07
N ALA A 489 -30.07 -4.17 -2.26
CA ALA A 489 -31.32 -3.41 -2.16
C ALA A 489 -31.10 -1.96 -1.70
N ASP A 490 -30.24 -1.75 -0.70
CA ASP A 490 -29.89 -0.43 -0.18
C ASP A 490 -29.13 0.41 -1.20
N THR A 491 -28.18 -0.20 -1.94
CA THR A 491 -27.43 0.49 -2.99
C THR A 491 -28.35 0.92 -4.13
N LEU A 492 -29.20 0.01 -4.62
CA LEU A 492 -30.16 0.33 -5.68
C LEU A 492 -31.14 1.41 -5.25
N ALA A 493 -31.55 1.44 -3.99
CA ALA A 493 -32.40 2.47 -3.42
C ALA A 493 -31.66 3.78 -3.05
N GLY A 494 -30.34 3.86 -3.23
CA GLY A 494 -29.53 5.06 -2.93
C GLY A 494 -29.31 5.31 -1.43
N ARG A 495 -29.53 4.30 -0.57
CA ARG A 495 -29.27 4.35 0.87
C ARG A 495 -27.84 3.97 1.25
N SER A 496 -27.12 3.35 0.32
CA SER A 496 -25.72 2.94 0.46
C SER A 496 -24.99 3.17 -0.86
N ASP A 497 -23.69 3.41 -0.80
CA ASP A 497 -22.78 3.42 -1.95
C ASP A 497 -21.85 2.19 -1.97
N ALA A 498 -22.04 1.26 -1.03
CA ALA A 498 -21.10 0.17 -0.78
C ALA A 498 -20.88 -0.75 -1.98
N LEU A 499 -21.88 -0.90 -2.87
CA LEU A 499 -21.80 -1.70 -4.11
C LEU A 499 -21.93 -0.83 -5.37
N ASP A 500 -21.79 0.49 -5.24
CA ASP A 500 -21.77 1.41 -6.37
C ASP A 500 -20.33 1.59 -6.92
N ASP A 501 -20.06 2.65 -7.67
CA ASP A 501 -18.73 3.00 -8.19
C ASP A 501 -17.78 3.66 -7.17
N ALA A 502 -18.21 3.82 -5.92
CA ALA A 502 -17.37 4.32 -4.83
C ALA A 502 -16.24 3.33 -4.47
N PRO A 503 -15.14 3.80 -3.85
CA PRO A 503 -14.09 2.92 -3.37
C PRO A 503 -14.59 1.81 -2.46
N LEU A 504 -13.98 0.62 -2.56
CA LEU A 504 -14.22 -0.47 -1.63
C LEU A 504 -13.73 -0.06 -0.23
N ARG A 505 -14.66 0.03 0.72
CA ARG A 505 -14.37 0.39 2.11
C ARG A 505 -14.79 -0.73 3.04
N ARG A 506 -13.86 -1.17 3.88
CA ARG A 506 -14.07 -2.23 4.89
C ARG A 506 -15.32 -1.97 5.74
N ALA A 507 -15.49 -0.74 6.23
CA ALA A 507 -16.65 -0.36 7.06
C ALA A 507 -17.98 -0.36 6.27
N ALA A 508 -17.97 0.05 5.01
CA ALA A 508 -19.18 0.11 4.18
C ALA A 508 -19.77 -1.27 3.89
N VAL A 509 -18.93 -2.29 3.69
CA VAL A 509 -19.39 -3.65 3.36
C VAL A 509 -19.64 -4.53 4.58
N LEU A 510 -19.04 -4.24 5.74
CA LEU A 510 -19.15 -5.08 6.95
C LEU A 510 -19.98 -4.49 8.10
N SER A 511 -20.23 -3.19 8.15
CA SER A 511 -20.88 -2.55 9.32
C SER A 511 -22.24 -3.11 9.74
N PRO A 512 -23.10 -3.66 8.85
CA PRO A 512 -24.34 -4.28 9.29
C PRO A 512 -24.17 -5.72 9.83
N LEU A 513 -22.97 -6.31 9.70
CA LEU A 513 -22.62 -7.63 10.25
C LEU A 513 -21.81 -7.54 11.54
N LEU A 514 -20.95 -6.53 11.67
CA LEU A 514 -19.97 -6.41 12.75
C LEU A 514 -19.86 -4.95 13.22
N PRO A 515 -19.47 -4.70 14.49
CA PRO A 515 -19.14 -3.35 14.91
C PRO A 515 -17.84 -2.91 14.22
N MET A 516 -17.93 -1.80 13.46
CA MET A 516 -16.82 -1.26 12.66
C MET A 516 -16.35 0.08 13.22
N PRO A 517 -15.09 0.50 12.96
CA PRO A 517 -14.64 1.85 13.27
C PRO A 517 -15.61 2.85 12.62
N SER A 518 -15.98 3.87 13.39
CA SER A 518 -16.64 5.04 12.79
C SER A 518 -15.59 5.82 12.02
N GLU A 519 -15.84 6.07 10.73
CA GLU A 519 -15.08 7.07 9.99
C GLU A 519 -15.36 8.42 10.66
N HIS A 520 -14.31 9.03 11.23
CA HIS A 520 -14.41 10.39 11.75
C HIS A 520 -13.84 11.34 10.71
N PRO A 521 -14.51 12.48 10.47
CA PRO A 521 -13.93 13.52 9.64
C PRO A 521 -12.65 13.99 10.33
N ALA A 522 -11.51 13.70 9.72
CA ALA A 522 -10.26 14.37 10.04
C ALA A 522 -9.98 15.42 8.96
N PRO A 523 -9.28 16.52 9.30
CA PRO A 523 -8.86 17.50 8.32
C PRO A 523 -7.99 16.84 7.26
N VAL A 524 -8.27 17.14 5.99
CA VAL A 524 -7.37 16.76 4.90
C VAL A 524 -6.14 17.65 4.98
N PRO A 525 -4.92 17.08 4.99
CA PRO A 525 -3.71 17.88 4.98
C PRO A 525 -3.65 18.79 3.74
N ILE A 526 -3.19 20.02 3.93
CA ILE A 526 -3.13 21.02 2.86
C ILE A 526 -1.74 20.97 2.21
N LEU A 527 -1.69 21.12 0.89
CA LEU A 527 -0.44 21.23 0.13
C LEU A 527 0.12 22.66 0.21
N ALA A 528 1.44 22.80 0.28
CA ALA A 528 2.10 24.10 0.22
C ALA A 528 1.88 24.81 -1.14
N GLU A 529 1.83 26.14 -1.14
CA GLU A 529 1.64 26.94 -2.34
C GLU A 529 2.87 26.90 -3.27
N ARG A 530 2.60 26.92 -4.58
CA ARG A 530 3.59 26.93 -5.66
C ARG A 530 3.85 28.36 -6.14
N SER A 531 5.08 28.64 -6.53
CA SER A 531 5.47 29.92 -7.13
C SER A 531 5.41 29.83 -8.66
N SER A 532 4.65 30.70 -9.31
CA SER A 532 4.61 30.80 -10.77
C SER A 532 4.96 32.22 -11.23
N PRO A 533 6.22 32.66 -11.10
CA PRO A 533 6.63 33.97 -11.57
C PRO A 533 6.57 34.06 -13.11
N ASP A 534 6.23 35.23 -13.64
CA ASP A 534 6.24 35.52 -15.07
C ASP A 534 7.69 35.60 -15.61
N ALA A 535 8.24 34.45 -16.03
CA ALA A 535 9.60 34.31 -16.53
C ALA A 535 9.63 33.46 -17.83
N PRO A 536 9.39 34.05 -19.01
CA PRO A 536 9.32 33.33 -20.28
C PRO A 536 10.59 32.53 -20.62
N ASP A 537 11.76 33.04 -20.23
CA ASP A 537 13.05 32.37 -20.45
C ASP A 537 13.23 31.09 -19.63
N LEU A 538 12.43 30.90 -18.58
CA LEU A 538 12.44 29.73 -17.71
C LEU A 538 11.23 28.82 -17.93
N ALA A 539 10.32 29.16 -18.85
CA ALA A 539 9.11 28.39 -19.10
C ALA A 539 9.37 26.88 -19.36
N PRO A 540 10.41 26.47 -20.12
CA PRO A 540 10.74 25.05 -20.27
C PRO A 540 11.10 24.36 -18.94
N PHE A 541 11.81 25.06 -18.05
CA PHE A 541 12.16 24.52 -16.73
C PHE A 541 10.91 24.36 -15.84
N TYR A 542 10.01 25.34 -15.82
CA TYR A 542 8.74 25.19 -15.08
C TYR A 542 7.87 24.06 -15.64
N LYS A 543 7.74 23.98 -16.97
CA LYS A 543 6.97 22.94 -17.66
C LYS A 543 7.46 21.54 -17.27
N HIS A 544 8.79 21.32 -17.33
CA HIS A 544 9.34 19.98 -17.16
C HIS A 544 9.80 19.65 -15.74
N CYS A 545 10.32 20.63 -15.00
CA CYS A 545 10.95 20.41 -13.68
C CYS A 545 10.13 20.99 -12.51
N GLY A 546 9.19 21.91 -12.78
CA GLY A 546 8.40 22.60 -11.76
C GLY A 546 7.60 21.68 -10.86
N LEU A 547 7.17 20.51 -11.36
CA LEU A 547 6.46 19.52 -10.55
C LEU A 547 7.24 19.13 -9.28
N CYS A 548 8.57 19.05 -9.38
CA CYS A 548 9.45 18.59 -8.30
C CYS A 548 10.24 19.74 -7.65
N HIS A 549 10.57 20.78 -8.43
CA HIS A 549 11.56 21.80 -8.04
C HIS A 549 10.97 23.19 -7.75
N ASP A 550 9.65 23.37 -7.87
CA ASP A 550 8.96 24.54 -7.31
C ASP A 550 8.37 24.15 -5.94
N SER A 551 9.23 24.23 -4.93
CA SER A 551 8.93 23.81 -3.57
C SER A 551 9.90 24.46 -2.58
N THR A 552 9.48 24.65 -1.33
CA THR A 552 10.35 25.06 -0.21
C THR A 552 11.12 23.89 0.42
N GLU A 553 10.92 22.67 -0.08
CA GLU A 553 11.57 21.47 0.45
C GLU A 553 13.08 21.51 0.28
N ALA A 554 13.80 20.96 1.26
CA ALA A 554 15.25 20.89 1.20
C ALA A 554 15.76 19.95 0.09
N PHE A 555 15.00 18.90 -0.21
CA PHE A 555 15.30 17.97 -1.29
C PHE A 555 14.01 17.43 -1.93
N PRO A 556 13.92 17.36 -3.28
CA PRO A 556 14.91 17.88 -4.21
C PRO A 556 14.99 19.41 -4.12
N PRO A 557 16.15 20.01 -4.44
CA PRO A 557 16.36 21.45 -4.24
C PRO A 557 15.33 22.26 -5.03
N GLY A 558 14.60 23.13 -4.32
CA GLY A 558 13.57 24.03 -4.85
C GLY A 558 14.06 25.16 -5.76
N PHE A 559 14.88 24.87 -6.78
CA PHE A 559 15.50 25.90 -7.62
C PHE A 559 14.54 26.69 -8.51
N LEU A 560 13.25 26.31 -8.57
CA LEU A 560 12.18 27.03 -9.26
C LEU A 560 11.20 27.72 -8.29
N HIS A 561 11.52 27.75 -7.00
CA HIS A 561 10.68 28.41 -6.01
C HIS A 561 11.13 29.86 -5.76
N GLY A 562 10.16 30.76 -5.55
CA GLY A 562 10.38 32.17 -5.26
C GLY A 562 10.24 33.09 -6.47
N ASP A 563 10.79 34.30 -6.35
CA ASP A 563 10.76 35.30 -7.42
C ASP A 563 11.77 35.01 -8.54
N ARG A 564 11.68 35.77 -9.64
CA ARG A 564 12.48 35.56 -10.85
C ARG A 564 13.98 35.60 -10.60
N ASP A 565 14.47 36.52 -9.77
CA ASP A 565 15.91 36.69 -9.53
C ASP A 565 16.44 35.59 -8.62
N THR A 566 15.66 35.21 -7.61
CA THR A 566 15.92 34.06 -6.75
C THR A 566 16.06 32.77 -7.56
N VAL A 567 15.09 32.52 -8.46
CA VAL A 567 15.08 31.34 -9.33
C VAL A 567 16.29 31.34 -10.27
N ARG A 568 16.62 32.47 -10.90
CA ARG A 568 17.81 32.55 -11.77
C ARG A 568 19.10 32.22 -11.02
N ALA A 569 19.29 32.82 -9.84
CA ALA A 569 20.46 32.54 -9.01
C ALA A 569 20.51 31.08 -8.53
N ALA A 570 19.36 30.49 -8.21
CA ALA A 570 19.25 29.09 -7.84
C ALA A 570 19.61 28.16 -9.01
N VAL A 571 19.05 28.39 -10.20
CA VAL A 571 19.38 27.62 -11.41
C VAL A 571 20.87 27.72 -11.74
N ASP A 572 21.51 28.89 -11.57
CA ASP A 572 22.95 29.04 -11.76
C ASP A 572 23.78 28.16 -10.84
N ARG A 573 23.45 28.14 -9.55
CA ARG A 573 24.12 27.27 -8.57
C ARG A 573 23.94 25.79 -8.90
N CYS A 574 22.78 25.44 -9.44
CA CYS A 574 22.40 24.06 -9.75
C CYS A 574 22.84 23.59 -11.15
N ALA A 575 23.31 24.50 -12.00
CA ALA A 575 23.60 24.24 -13.41
C ALA A 575 24.50 23.02 -13.68
N PRO A 576 25.57 22.73 -12.91
CA PRO A 576 26.43 21.57 -13.15
C PRO A 576 25.66 20.24 -13.09
N ARG A 577 24.83 20.08 -12.05
CA ARG A 577 24.06 18.86 -11.83
C ARG A 577 22.84 18.77 -12.75
N MET A 578 22.19 19.91 -13.03
CA MET A 578 21.09 19.98 -13.99
C MET A 578 21.55 19.60 -15.40
N ALA A 579 22.68 20.16 -15.87
CA ALA A 579 23.24 19.85 -17.18
C ALA A 579 23.57 18.36 -17.31
N ARG A 580 24.14 17.73 -16.26
CA ARG A 580 24.39 16.28 -16.26
C ARG A 580 23.09 15.47 -16.33
N ARG A 581 22.08 15.78 -15.51
CA ARG A 581 20.82 15.01 -15.50
C ARG A 581 20.03 15.20 -16.81
N LEU A 582 20.07 16.38 -17.43
CA LEU A 582 19.44 16.61 -18.74
C LEU A 582 20.18 15.89 -19.89
N SER A 583 21.51 15.76 -19.81
CA SER A 583 22.26 15.05 -20.86
C SER A 583 21.97 13.54 -20.90
N MET A 584 21.47 12.96 -19.81
CA MET A 584 21.07 11.54 -19.75
C MET A 584 19.93 11.19 -20.72
N TRP A 585 19.16 12.18 -21.19
CA TRP A 585 18.18 11.97 -22.28
C TRP A 585 18.83 11.65 -23.63
N SER A 586 20.13 11.93 -23.81
CA SER A 586 20.90 11.53 -24.99
C SER A 586 21.59 10.17 -24.82
N THR A 587 21.47 9.53 -23.65
CA THR A 587 22.07 8.23 -23.36
C THR A 587 20.97 7.16 -23.27
N PRO A 588 21.13 6.00 -23.92
CA PRO A 588 20.18 4.89 -23.80
C PRO A 588 19.97 4.46 -22.34
N ALA A 589 18.75 4.05 -22.00
CA ALA A 589 18.44 3.51 -20.67
C ALA A 589 19.38 2.32 -20.34
N GLY A 590 19.77 2.18 -19.07
CA GLY A 590 20.75 1.18 -18.62
C GLY A 590 22.22 1.50 -18.92
N GLN A 591 22.52 2.45 -19.80
CA GLN A 591 23.87 3.01 -20.00
C GLN A 591 24.06 4.37 -19.31
N ARG A 592 23.01 4.88 -18.68
CA ARG A 592 23.00 6.17 -17.99
C ARG A 592 23.78 6.06 -16.68
N GLU A 593 24.57 7.08 -16.38
CA GLU A 593 25.15 7.27 -15.05
C GLU A 593 24.04 7.57 -14.02
N LYS A 594 23.06 8.38 -14.43
CA LYS A 594 21.97 8.88 -13.57
C LYS A 594 20.61 8.82 -14.26
N ALA A 595 19.55 8.69 -13.47
CA ALA A 595 18.20 8.90 -13.99
C ALA A 595 18.09 10.32 -14.58
N PRO A 596 17.49 10.49 -15.77
CA PRO A 596 17.39 11.79 -16.40
C PRO A 596 16.44 12.72 -15.62
N MET A 597 16.57 14.02 -15.88
CA MET A 597 15.65 15.05 -15.36
C MET A 597 14.85 15.65 -16.53
N PRO A 598 13.51 15.73 -16.44
CA PRO A 598 12.67 15.14 -15.41
C PRO A 598 12.71 13.60 -15.46
N PRO A 599 12.33 12.93 -14.37
CA PRO A 599 12.33 11.47 -14.30
C PRO A 599 11.40 10.84 -15.35
N PRO A 600 11.78 9.71 -15.99
CA PRO A 600 10.98 9.11 -17.06
C PRO A 600 9.56 8.71 -16.68
N ALA A 601 9.31 8.41 -15.40
CA ALA A 601 7.99 8.06 -14.90
C ALA A 601 7.05 9.26 -14.70
N THR A 602 7.54 10.49 -14.81
CA THR A 602 6.70 11.69 -14.64
C THR A 602 5.99 12.04 -15.95
N PRO A 603 4.74 12.55 -15.91
CA PRO A 603 4.04 13.03 -17.10
C PRO A 603 4.84 14.08 -17.88
N GLN A 604 5.63 14.90 -17.18
CA GLN A 604 6.49 15.94 -17.73
C GLN A 604 7.63 15.41 -18.61
N ALA A 605 7.94 14.11 -18.54
CA ALA A 605 8.96 13.49 -19.37
C ALA A 605 8.44 13.06 -20.75
N GLY A 606 7.12 12.93 -20.94
CA GLY A 606 6.54 12.30 -22.12
C GLY A 606 6.91 12.95 -23.46
N ASP A 607 7.02 14.28 -23.50
CA ASP A 607 7.28 15.05 -24.73
C ASP A 607 8.68 15.69 -24.78
N ILE A 608 9.50 15.56 -23.73
CA ILE A 608 10.72 16.36 -23.58
C ILE A 608 11.74 16.17 -24.72
N GLN A 609 11.84 14.96 -25.27
CA GLN A 609 12.75 14.67 -26.38
C GLN A 609 12.24 15.22 -27.73
N HIS A 610 10.95 15.55 -27.83
CA HIS A 610 10.28 15.94 -29.08
C HIS A 610 9.88 17.43 -29.12
N SER A 611 9.79 18.12 -27.98
CA SER A 611 9.27 19.49 -27.90
C SER A 611 10.27 20.60 -28.24
N GLY A 612 11.56 20.29 -28.39
CA GLY A 612 12.63 21.30 -28.50
C GLY A 612 13.01 21.95 -27.16
N ASP A 613 12.25 21.71 -26.10
CA ASP A 613 12.50 22.24 -24.75
C ASP A 613 13.82 21.72 -24.17
N LEU A 614 14.16 20.44 -24.41
CA LEU A 614 15.43 19.85 -23.98
C LEU A 614 16.64 20.60 -24.57
N ALA A 615 16.58 20.91 -25.87
CA ALA A 615 17.64 21.64 -26.54
C ALA A 615 17.76 23.07 -25.98
N SER A 616 16.62 23.72 -25.75
CA SER A 616 16.55 25.07 -25.18
C SER A 616 17.13 25.13 -23.76
N MET A 617 16.75 24.21 -22.88
CA MET A 617 17.29 24.13 -21.51
C MET A 617 18.79 23.85 -21.50
N ARG A 618 19.27 22.94 -22.36
CA ARG A 618 20.71 22.62 -22.46
C ARG A 618 21.53 23.80 -22.98
N LEU A 619 21.04 24.51 -23.99
CA LEU A 619 21.71 25.70 -24.52
C LEU A 619 21.78 26.80 -23.47
N TRP A 620 20.67 27.02 -22.75
CA TRP A 620 20.61 28.00 -21.67
C TRP A 620 21.63 27.68 -20.57
N LEU A 621 21.66 26.43 -20.08
CA LEU A 621 22.61 25.99 -19.05
C LEU A 621 24.07 26.09 -19.50
N ALA A 622 24.37 25.74 -20.75
CA ALA A 622 25.72 25.88 -21.30
C ALA A 622 26.19 27.36 -21.28
N GLY A 623 25.30 28.29 -21.59
CA GLY A 623 25.56 29.73 -21.48
C GLY A 623 25.88 30.16 -20.05
N ARG A 624 25.16 29.65 -19.05
CA ARG A 624 25.40 29.96 -17.63
C ARG A 624 26.69 29.35 -17.08
N LEU A 625 26.98 28.09 -17.42
CA LEU A 625 28.24 27.44 -17.04
C LEU A 625 29.44 28.23 -17.59
N LYS A 626 29.37 28.67 -18.85
CA LYS A 626 30.41 29.52 -19.44
C LYS A 626 30.56 30.86 -18.71
N ALA A 627 29.43 31.51 -18.36
CA ALA A 627 29.44 32.79 -17.65
C ALA A 627 30.04 32.70 -16.23
N THR A 628 29.95 31.53 -15.59
CA THR A 628 30.52 31.27 -14.25
C THR A 628 31.95 30.72 -14.30
N GLY A 629 32.59 30.72 -15.48
CA GLY A 629 33.95 30.22 -15.67
C GLY A 629 34.07 28.70 -15.62
N GLN A 630 32.95 27.97 -15.68
CA GLN A 630 32.94 26.51 -15.67
C GLN A 630 32.97 25.95 -17.09
N ASN A 631 33.82 24.95 -17.31
CA ASN A 631 33.91 24.24 -18.58
C ASN A 631 33.03 22.98 -18.56
N ALA A 632 32.07 22.90 -19.50
CA ALA A 632 31.14 21.78 -19.61
C ALA A 632 31.84 20.42 -19.83
N ASP A 633 32.94 20.37 -20.60
CA ASP A 633 33.69 19.15 -20.86
C ASP A 633 34.44 18.67 -19.61
N GLN A 634 35.00 19.61 -18.83
CA GLN A 634 35.63 19.29 -17.55
C GLN A 634 34.61 18.78 -16.52
N LEU A 635 33.41 19.36 -16.49
CA LEU A 635 32.33 18.89 -15.64
C LEU A 635 31.83 17.51 -16.09
N ALA A 636 31.83 17.21 -17.40
CA ALA A 636 31.43 15.92 -17.95
C ALA A 636 32.39 14.77 -17.56
N ALA A 637 33.66 15.07 -17.36
CA ALA A 637 34.67 14.08 -16.95
C ALA A 637 34.67 13.74 -15.45
N ARG A 638 34.04 14.57 -14.61
CA ARG A 638 33.96 14.32 -13.16
C ARG A 638 32.86 13.33 -12.80
N PRO A 639 33.02 12.51 -11.75
CA PRO A 639 31.91 11.76 -11.16
C PRO A 639 30.80 12.70 -10.70
N TYR A 640 29.53 12.29 -10.82
CA TYR A 640 28.40 13.13 -10.40
C TYR A 640 28.49 13.61 -8.94
N ALA A 641 28.93 12.73 -8.03
CA ALA A 641 29.09 13.02 -6.60
C ALA A 641 30.07 14.18 -6.31
N ASP A 642 31.02 14.41 -7.22
CA ASP A 642 32.07 15.44 -7.10
C ASP A 642 31.69 16.74 -7.82
N LEU A 643 30.51 16.79 -8.47
CA LEU A 643 29.97 18.04 -9.02
C LEU A 643 29.50 18.95 -7.88
N PRO A 644 29.63 20.29 -8.04
CA PRO A 644 29.12 21.26 -7.08
C PRO A 644 27.68 20.93 -6.64
N ASP A 645 27.44 20.99 -5.33
CA ASP A 645 26.12 20.75 -4.76
C ASP A 645 25.13 21.84 -5.21
N CYS A 646 23.89 21.44 -5.50
CA CYS A 646 22.79 22.36 -5.77
C CYS A 646 22.19 22.80 -4.42
N ALA A 647 22.82 23.78 -3.79
CA ALA A 647 22.35 24.38 -2.54
C ALA A 647 21.50 25.63 -2.87
N VAL A 648 20.23 25.61 -2.46
CA VAL A 648 19.25 26.68 -2.74
C VAL A 648 18.81 27.46 -1.51
N PHE A 649 19.51 27.28 -0.38
CA PHE A 649 19.25 28.00 0.86
C PHE A 649 20.02 29.31 0.95
#